data_AF-A0A3A5W4L5-F1
#
_entry.id   AF-A0A3A5W4L5-F1
#
_cell.length_a   1.000
_cell.length_b   1.000
_cell.length_c   1.000
_cell.angle_alpha   90.00
_cell.angle_beta   90.00
_cell.angle_gamma   90.00
#
_symmetry.space_group_name_H-M   'P 1'
#
loop_
_entity.id
_entity.type
_entity.pdbx_description
1 polymer ?
#
loop_
_entity_poly.entity_id
_entity_poly.type
_entity_poly.pdbx_seq_one_letter_code
_entity_poly.pdbx_strand_id
1 'polypeptide(L)'
;MRGHLRRDDDAVSAAVATVLLFGGVLSIIGLMMVSMMPVIEEMEGSVERHDMASQMTLLAHETSELSERGMPGDSTHATLIPVDGNLVWDSLRGGMWYSATWTEDMSLRARGALDFDDSLEIRHPESFIEAVCVSDLRLGPDRPYYYTLEDILDSVRITVTPGLAMPLGPVDLELKQGDTTLLTTTLRIDEMRVLDLTSIGESVLSSSHALNVFGQTGESGVTYVLPNAVEPSDKKGHAWSIPLPEGTSTIHVLSEQANQLHLTVDDATSIHYATPSGLARTAVSFTQSVNVTEPTVLHLTTSAPSRLLLHVNDSSSTGMTPWPSITGAYLGHAFVPPNLNGTLQFSNPGEEIVTVTWRGGGISIAAGDAEHVAWPPAQNEGAATLDADGDVFVRWSPATNISSMDGVAGNMLLPADDTGASSGGVFTLVNEDNTTEERIHVRMQGYTSTWNISHSTNEASTGTFLEANDMVQKVLAEGITTVSVEDGHPLRVFRSSGSMGLHQVPHDGMERCTSVDTQASGWITSDLPWEGMGGRGEIDIQNAWIDGRHPASVSIDVLGDNGISSHASIGTVWAFHLSRLAYQFSSSIDGMEVAYSGGAVVTNHPEFRPYVVVPPSDRGGPGPRFAATVPSLHPTAGSDSGAGELDLDIELVHRMSLASAPAFEVRRGWSEPYGTAIADEAGVGLEASEDWTVYPGRLDLLTDYVGWVPDPSYGTAEAVWHTNGEAIEFTLQMAALDVTTREVMM
;
A
#
# COMPACT_ATOMS: atom_id res chain seq x y z
N MET A 1 -78.79 80.51 2.31
CA MET A 1 -77.42 80.98 1.97
C MET A 1 -76.49 79.79 2.06
N ARG A 2 -75.80 79.46 0.96
CA ARG A 2 -74.84 78.36 0.85
C ARG A 2 -73.61 78.67 1.72
N GLY A 3 -73.31 77.83 2.71
CA GLY A 3 -72.05 77.90 3.46
C GLY A 3 -70.92 77.38 2.58
N HIS A 4 -70.02 78.27 2.17
CA HIS A 4 -68.77 77.88 1.53
C HIS A 4 -67.85 77.26 2.59
N LEU A 5 -67.72 75.93 2.58
CA LEU A 5 -66.56 75.25 3.14
C LEU A 5 -65.34 75.71 2.33
N ARG A 6 -64.54 76.59 2.93
CA ARG A 6 -63.27 77.03 2.37
C ARG A 6 -62.26 75.93 2.69
N ARG A 7 -61.84 75.18 1.67
CA ARG A 7 -60.76 74.19 1.78
C ARG A 7 -59.48 74.97 2.10
N ASP A 8 -58.82 74.62 3.20
CA ASP A 8 -57.59 75.27 3.63
C ASP A 8 -56.42 74.63 2.87
N ASP A 9 -56.16 75.17 1.68
CA ASP A 9 -55.16 74.63 0.75
C ASP A 9 -53.73 74.66 1.34
N ASP A 10 -53.47 75.56 2.30
CA ASP A 10 -52.19 75.63 3.03
C ASP A 10 -52.01 74.45 4.00
N ALA A 11 -53.09 74.01 4.68
CA ALA A 11 -53.05 72.84 5.55
C ALA A 11 -52.88 71.53 4.76
N VAL A 12 -53.47 71.45 3.56
CA VAL A 12 -53.29 70.31 2.65
C VAL A 12 -51.89 70.29 2.05
N SER A 13 -51.33 71.45 1.69
CA SER A 13 -49.96 71.57 1.18
C SER A 13 -48.92 71.17 2.23
N ALA A 14 -49.10 71.63 3.49
CA ALA A 14 -48.22 71.25 4.60
C ALA A 14 -48.26 69.73 4.87
N ALA A 15 -49.45 69.12 4.86
CA ALA A 15 -49.61 67.67 5.05
C ALA A 15 -48.94 66.87 3.92
N VAL A 16 -49.13 67.27 2.66
CA VAL A 16 -48.48 66.65 1.49
C VAL A 16 -46.97 66.80 1.54
N ALA A 17 -46.46 67.96 1.96
CA ALA A 17 -45.03 68.19 2.12
C ALA A 17 -44.42 67.27 3.20
N THR A 18 -45.08 67.09 4.34
CA THR A 18 -44.61 66.15 5.39
C THR A 18 -44.63 64.70 4.92
N VAL A 19 -45.65 64.27 4.16
CA VAL A 19 -45.71 62.91 3.62
C VAL A 19 -44.63 62.67 2.56
N LEU A 20 -44.35 63.65 1.70
CA LEU A 20 -43.26 63.57 0.72
C LEU A 20 -41.88 63.58 1.39
N LEU A 21 -41.69 64.31 2.48
CA LEU A 21 -40.46 64.29 3.27
C LEU A 21 -40.24 62.93 3.94
N PHE A 22 -41.28 62.35 4.56
CA PHE A 22 -41.20 61.01 5.12
C PHE A 22 -40.99 59.93 4.06
N GLY A 23 -41.67 60.04 2.90
CA GLY A 23 -41.46 59.15 1.77
C GLY A 23 -40.06 59.26 1.18
N GLY A 24 -39.50 60.47 1.09
CA GLY A 24 -38.12 60.72 0.67
C GLY A 24 -37.10 60.09 1.63
N VAL A 25 -37.26 60.29 2.94
CA VAL A 25 -36.39 59.69 3.96
C VAL A 25 -36.48 58.15 3.96
N LEU A 26 -37.69 57.58 3.86
CA LEU A 26 -37.88 56.14 3.74
C LEU A 26 -37.27 55.58 2.46
N SER A 27 -37.35 56.30 1.34
CA SER A 27 -36.72 55.88 0.08
C SER A 27 -35.19 55.91 0.16
N ILE A 28 -34.60 56.88 0.86
CA ILE A 28 -33.16 56.97 1.07
C ILE A 28 -32.69 55.85 2.02
N ILE A 29 -33.39 55.62 3.12
CA ILE A 29 -33.08 54.51 4.05
C ILE A 29 -33.25 53.15 3.35
N GLY A 30 -34.29 53.00 2.51
CA GLY A 30 -34.48 51.80 1.70
C GLY A 30 -33.36 51.58 0.69
N LEU A 31 -32.94 52.64 -0.03
CA LEU A 31 -31.78 52.57 -0.94
C LEU A 31 -30.48 52.27 -0.20
N MET A 32 -30.27 52.89 0.97
CA MET A 32 -29.08 52.64 1.81
C MET A 32 -29.07 51.21 2.34
N MET A 33 -30.19 50.69 2.84
CA MET A 33 -30.30 49.28 3.26
C MET A 33 -30.03 48.32 2.10
N VAL A 34 -30.62 48.55 0.92
CA VAL A 34 -30.37 47.72 -0.27
C VAL A 34 -28.91 47.77 -0.70
N SER A 35 -28.21 48.90 -0.50
CA SER A 35 -26.78 49.00 -0.82
C SER A 35 -25.84 48.46 0.26
N MET A 36 -26.26 48.44 1.53
CA MET A 36 -25.45 47.97 2.66
C MET A 36 -25.64 46.48 2.96
N MET A 37 -26.80 45.92 2.65
CA MET A 37 -27.11 44.52 2.92
C MET A 37 -26.12 43.55 2.25
N PRO A 38 -25.69 43.73 0.99
CA PRO A 38 -24.66 42.87 0.38
C PRO A 38 -23.29 42.96 1.08
N VAL A 39 -22.93 44.14 1.60
CA VAL A 39 -21.65 44.34 2.31
C VAL A 39 -21.68 43.70 3.68
N ILE A 40 -22.85 43.72 4.34
CA ILE A 40 -23.04 43.06 5.64
C ILE A 40 -22.96 41.54 5.45
N GLU A 41 -23.66 40.99 4.45
CA GLU A 41 -23.61 39.56 4.11
C GLU A 41 -22.19 39.10 3.74
N GLU A 42 -21.41 39.92 3.02
CA GLU A 42 -20.01 39.62 2.72
C GLU A 42 -19.12 39.64 3.98
N MET A 43 -19.31 40.61 4.89
CA MET A 43 -18.55 40.66 6.14
C MET A 43 -18.93 39.53 7.10
N GLU A 44 -20.20 39.15 7.16
CA GLU A 44 -20.69 38.01 7.94
C GLU A 44 -20.07 36.70 7.43
N GLY A 45 -20.13 36.45 6.11
CA GLY A 45 -19.47 35.28 5.51
C GLY A 45 -17.95 35.25 5.71
N SER A 46 -17.29 36.40 5.75
CA SER A 46 -15.84 36.49 6.04
C SER A 46 -15.52 36.15 7.49
N VAL A 47 -16.36 36.58 8.45
CA VAL A 47 -16.23 36.23 9.87
C VAL A 47 -16.48 34.74 10.08
N GLU A 48 -17.53 34.19 9.48
CA GLU A 48 -17.82 32.75 9.54
C GLU A 48 -16.70 31.90 8.96
N ARG A 49 -16.14 32.32 7.82
CA ARG A 49 -14.98 31.65 7.23
C ARG A 49 -13.81 31.67 8.20
N HIS A 50 -13.50 32.82 8.80
CA HIS A 50 -12.36 32.93 9.70
C HIS A 50 -12.53 32.03 10.93
N ASP A 51 -13.74 31.99 11.49
CA ASP A 51 -14.07 31.14 12.63
C ASP A 51 -13.97 29.65 12.26
N MET A 52 -14.64 29.23 11.18
CA MET A 52 -14.59 27.83 10.72
C MET A 52 -13.18 27.41 10.30
N ALA A 53 -12.41 28.26 9.62
CA ALA A 53 -11.02 27.98 9.27
C ALA A 53 -10.14 27.84 10.52
N SER A 54 -10.39 28.64 11.57
CA SER A 54 -9.72 28.50 12.86
C SER A 54 -10.07 27.18 13.54
N GLN A 55 -11.36 26.81 13.57
CA GLN A 55 -11.81 25.54 14.15
C GLN A 55 -11.24 24.33 13.38
N MET A 56 -11.23 24.36 12.04
CA MET A 56 -10.58 23.32 11.23
C MET A 56 -9.06 23.29 11.38
N THR A 57 -8.42 24.43 11.64
CA THR A 57 -6.98 24.48 11.95
C THR A 57 -6.67 23.79 13.27
N LEU A 58 -7.53 23.95 14.29
CA LEU A 58 -7.41 23.23 15.55
C LEU A 58 -7.61 21.72 15.34
N LEU A 59 -8.63 21.32 14.58
CA LEU A 59 -8.85 19.93 14.18
C LEU A 59 -7.59 19.35 13.51
N ALA A 60 -7.00 20.06 12.55
CA ALA A 60 -5.79 19.61 11.85
C ALA A 60 -4.58 19.47 12.77
N HIS A 61 -4.43 20.36 13.75
CA HIS A 61 -3.36 20.26 14.73
C HIS A 61 -3.54 19.03 15.64
N GLU A 62 -4.76 18.78 16.13
CA GLU A 62 -5.03 17.63 17.00
C GLU A 62 -4.89 16.30 16.26
N THR A 63 -5.39 16.20 15.01
CA THR A 63 -5.22 14.99 14.20
C THR A 63 -3.76 14.73 13.87
N SER A 64 -2.98 15.77 13.57
CA SER A 64 -1.53 15.65 13.32
C SER A 64 -0.80 15.20 14.59
N GLU A 65 -1.07 15.81 15.74
CA GLU A 65 -0.45 15.41 17.01
C GLU A 65 -0.78 13.97 17.40
N LEU A 66 -2.06 13.57 17.27
CA LEU A 66 -2.51 12.20 17.54
C LEU A 66 -1.85 11.20 16.57
N SER A 67 -1.77 11.51 15.28
CA SER A 67 -1.16 10.61 14.29
C SER A 67 0.35 10.41 14.51
N GLU A 68 1.07 11.47 14.88
CA GLU A 68 2.52 11.44 15.03
C GLU A 68 2.97 10.89 16.39
N ARG A 69 2.23 11.17 17.47
CA ARG A 69 2.66 10.89 18.84
C ARG A 69 1.73 9.96 19.62
N GLY A 70 0.50 9.79 19.15
CA GLY A 70 -0.49 8.95 19.82
C GLY A 70 -0.11 7.48 19.86
N MET A 71 -0.67 6.80 20.85
CA MET A 71 -0.75 5.35 20.93
C MET A 71 -2.14 4.89 20.53
N PRO A 72 -2.30 3.70 19.94
CA PRO A 72 -3.62 3.19 19.59
C PRO A 72 -4.56 3.11 20.78
N GLY A 73 -5.79 3.56 20.59
CA GLY A 73 -6.78 3.77 21.64
C GLY A 73 -6.68 5.13 22.34
N ASP A 74 -5.66 5.95 22.06
CA ASP A 74 -5.69 7.36 22.43
C ASP A 74 -6.74 8.07 21.57
N SER A 75 -7.52 8.95 22.21
CA SER A 75 -8.52 9.77 21.53
C SER A 75 -8.36 11.25 21.82
N THR A 76 -8.84 12.07 20.89
CA THR A 76 -8.90 13.54 20.99
C THR A 76 -10.29 14.02 20.61
N HIS A 77 -10.72 15.14 21.19
CA HIS A 77 -12.06 15.69 20.97
C HIS A 77 -11.98 17.06 20.32
N ALA A 78 -12.70 17.25 19.21
CA ALA A 78 -12.83 18.52 18.54
C ALA A 78 -14.30 18.90 18.40
N THR A 79 -14.66 20.13 18.79
CA THR A 79 -16.00 20.67 18.61
C THR A 79 -16.03 21.61 17.43
N LEU A 80 -16.93 21.36 16.47
CA LEU A 80 -17.19 22.26 15.35
C LEU A 80 -18.58 22.88 15.51
N ILE A 81 -18.62 24.21 15.48
CA ILE A 81 -19.86 24.99 15.63
C ILE A 81 -20.17 25.65 14.29
N PRO A 82 -20.95 24.99 13.42
CA PRO A 82 -21.50 25.65 12.24
C PRO A 82 -22.50 26.74 12.67
N VAL A 83 -22.45 27.90 12.01
CA VAL A 83 -23.37 29.03 12.27
C VAL A 83 -24.57 28.91 11.34
N ASP A 84 -24.35 29.13 10.05
CA ASP A 84 -25.41 29.13 9.03
C ASP A 84 -25.21 28.05 7.95
N GLY A 85 -24.06 27.40 7.90
CA GLY A 85 -23.71 26.36 6.92
C GLY A 85 -23.86 24.92 7.43
N ASN A 86 -23.55 23.95 6.57
CA ASN A 86 -23.59 22.51 6.89
C ASN A 86 -22.19 21.89 6.85
N LEU A 87 -21.91 21.02 7.83
CA LEU A 87 -20.74 20.14 7.79
C LEU A 87 -21.11 18.83 7.13
N VAL A 88 -20.37 18.47 6.08
CA VAL A 88 -20.62 17.28 5.25
C VAL A 88 -19.32 16.51 5.06
N TRP A 89 -19.38 15.19 5.27
CA TRP A 89 -18.32 14.27 4.89
C TRP A 89 -18.40 13.98 3.40
N ASP A 90 -17.25 14.02 2.75
CA ASP A 90 -17.11 13.75 1.33
C ASP A 90 -16.03 12.69 1.15
N SER A 91 -16.45 11.47 0.81
CA SER A 91 -15.56 10.35 0.55
C SER A 91 -15.22 10.17 -0.93
N LEU A 92 -15.59 11.11 -1.80
CA LEU A 92 -15.34 11.03 -3.25
C LEU A 92 -14.31 12.05 -3.73
N ARG A 93 -14.24 13.19 -3.04
CA ARG A 93 -13.33 14.29 -3.39
C ARG A 93 -12.29 14.44 -2.29
N GLY A 94 -11.22 13.67 -2.39
CA GLY A 94 -10.11 13.75 -1.44
C GLY A 94 -9.05 12.70 -1.73
N GLY A 95 -7.82 13.15 -1.91
CA GLY A 95 -6.75 12.24 -2.25
C GLY A 95 -5.40 12.89 -2.19
N MET A 96 -4.41 12.12 -1.72
CA MET A 96 -3.02 12.50 -1.80
C MET A 96 -2.17 11.29 -2.15
N TRP A 97 -1.02 11.53 -2.75
CA TRP A 97 -0.07 10.47 -3.05
C TRP A 97 1.36 10.92 -2.78
N TYR A 98 2.22 9.96 -2.50
CA TYR A 98 3.67 10.12 -2.45
C TYR A 98 4.31 9.18 -3.46
N SER A 99 5.39 9.60 -4.11
CA SER A 99 6.26 8.69 -4.86
C SER A 99 7.69 8.80 -4.37
N ALA A 100 8.42 7.70 -4.42
CA ALA A 100 9.84 7.64 -4.12
C ALA A 100 10.57 6.78 -5.16
N THR A 101 11.78 7.19 -5.56
CA THR A 101 12.69 6.39 -6.38
C THR A 101 13.82 5.81 -5.55
N TRP A 102 14.21 4.57 -5.84
CA TRP A 102 15.21 3.80 -5.08
C TRP A 102 16.58 3.76 -5.74
N THR A 103 16.68 4.35 -6.92
CA THR A 103 17.85 4.37 -7.80
C THR A 103 18.26 5.81 -8.12
N GLU A 104 19.56 6.04 -8.25
CA GLU A 104 20.11 7.35 -8.61
C GLU A 104 19.62 7.79 -10.00
N ASP A 105 19.47 9.10 -10.19
CA ASP A 105 19.10 9.74 -11.45
C ASP A 105 17.76 9.28 -12.07
N MET A 106 16.85 8.68 -11.29
CA MET A 106 15.52 8.25 -11.74
C MET A 106 14.40 9.12 -11.15
N SER A 107 13.36 9.37 -11.95
CA SER A 107 12.15 10.10 -11.54
C SER A 107 10.91 9.23 -11.75
N LEU A 108 9.96 9.29 -10.80
CA LEU A 108 8.69 8.57 -10.90
C LEU A 108 7.50 9.48 -10.59
N ARG A 109 6.59 9.60 -11.57
CA ARG A 109 5.34 10.36 -11.44
C ARG A 109 4.14 9.44 -11.68
N ALA A 110 3.02 9.73 -11.02
CA ALA A 110 1.77 8.99 -11.17
C ALA A 110 0.56 9.93 -11.24
N ARG A 111 -0.47 9.51 -11.98
CA ARG A 111 -1.78 10.18 -12.15
C ARG A 111 -2.88 9.16 -12.32
N GLY A 112 -4.11 9.53 -11.98
CA GLY A 112 -5.27 8.63 -12.10
C GLY A 112 -5.41 7.58 -10.99
N ALA A 113 -4.42 7.41 -10.11
CA ALA A 113 -4.49 6.41 -9.02
C ALA A 113 -5.67 6.59 -8.03
N LEU A 114 -6.37 7.73 -8.07
CA LEU A 114 -7.41 8.13 -7.11
C LEU A 114 -8.70 8.61 -7.81
N ASP A 115 -8.87 8.35 -9.10
CA ASP A 115 -10.05 8.79 -9.87
C ASP A 115 -11.20 7.75 -9.86
N PHE A 116 -10.99 6.60 -9.21
CA PHE A 116 -11.90 5.44 -9.16
C PHE A 116 -12.13 4.74 -10.50
N ASP A 117 -11.41 5.15 -11.55
CA ASP A 117 -11.44 4.44 -12.82
C ASP A 117 -10.54 3.20 -12.75
N ASP A 118 -10.56 2.41 -13.81
CA ASP A 118 -9.79 1.16 -13.96
C ASP A 118 -8.41 1.41 -14.58
N SER A 119 -7.92 2.64 -14.60
CA SER A 119 -6.66 2.99 -15.25
C SER A 119 -5.76 3.86 -14.37
N LEU A 120 -4.46 3.63 -14.48
CA LEU A 120 -3.40 4.37 -13.80
C LEU A 120 -2.40 4.83 -14.85
N GLU A 121 -1.92 6.07 -14.74
CA GLU A 121 -0.84 6.57 -15.58
C GLU A 121 0.44 6.75 -14.76
N ILE A 122 1.53 6.16 -15.22
CA ILE A 122 2.87 6.35 -14.67
C ILE A 122 3.79 6.99 -15.69
N ARG A 123 4.78 7.75 -15.22
CA ARG A 123 5.81 8.34 -16.08
C ARG A 123 7.18 8.15 -15.45
N HIS A 124 8.01 7.40 -16.16
CA HIS A 124 9.40 7.13 -15.84
C HIS A 124 10.19 7.07 -17.17
N PRO A 125 10.87 8.16 -17.57
CA PRO A 125 11.52 8.24 -18.87
C PRO A 125 12.92 7.60 -18.93
N GLU A 126 13.56 7.32 -17.79
CA GLU A 126 14.98 6.99 -17.74
C GLU A 126 15.30 5.54 -18.12
N SER A 127 14.50 4.56 -17.67
CA SER A 127 14.73 3.15 -17.96
C SER A 127 13.48 2.41 -18.42
N PHE A 128 13.65 1.12 -18.70
CA PHE A 128 12.59 0.23 -19.16
C PHE A 128 11.73 -0.21 -17.96
N ILE A 129 10.40 -0.16 -18.13
CA ILE A 129 9.45 -0.64 -17.14
C ILE A 129 8.96 -2.02 -17.56
N GLU A 130 9.27 -3.02 -16.75
CA GLU A 130 8.83 -4.40 -16.97
C GLU A 130 7.38 -4.57 -16.52
N ALA A 131 7.08 -4.18 -15.28
CA ALA A 131 5.80 -4.44 -14.66
C ALA A 131 5.40 -3.40 -13.61
N VAL A 132 4.09 -3.35 -13.33
CA VAL A 132 3.50 -2.52 -12.28
C VAL A 132 2.73 -3.41 -11.33
N CYS A 133 3.16 -3.45 -10.07
CA CYS A 133 2.56 -4.26 -9.02
C CYS A 133 1.75 -3.40 -8.06
N VAL A 134 0.45 -3.61 -8.01
CA VAL A 134 -0.45 -2.83 -7.14
C VAL A 134 -0.89 -3.68 -5.94
N SER A 135 -0.80 -3.12 -4.74
CA SER A 135 -1.23 -3.73 -3.49
C SER A 135 -2.23 -2.84 -2.77
N ASP A 136 -3.32 -3.44 -2.30
CA ASP A 136 -4.33 -2.78 -1.48
C ASP A 136 -3.85 -2.63 -0.02
N LEU A 137 -3.88 -1.39 0.48
CA LEU A 137 -3.44 -1.06 1.85
C LEU A 137 -4.55 -1.23 2.90
N ARG A 138 -5.82 -1.44 2.51
CA ARG A 138 -6.96 -1.70 3.42
C ARG A 138 -7.06 -0.73 4.61
N LEU A 139 -7.06 0.57 4.32
CA LEU A 139 -7.03 1.60 5.37
C LEU A 139 -8.40 1.93 5.92
N GLY A 140 -8.55 2.23 7.20
CA GLY A 140 -9.79 2.77 7.75
C GLY A 140 -10.77 1.73 8.32
N PRO A 141 -11.85 2.21 8.95
CA PRO A 141 -12.78 1.38 9.70
C PRO A 141 -13.57 0.49 8.75
N ASP A 142 -13.91 -0.71 9.21
CA ASP A 142 -14.75 -1.67 8.51
C ASP A 142 -14.18 -2.21 7.18
N ARG A 143 -12.86 -2.12 6.97
CA ARG A 143 -12.18 -2.68 5.77
C ARG A 143 -11.36 -3.91 6.13
N PRO A 144 -11.96 -5.11 6.20
CA PRO A 144 -11.26 -6.32 6.61
C PRO A 144 -10.22 -6.77 5.56
N TYR A 145 -9.18 -7.43 6.06
CA TYR A 145 -8.23 -8.20 5.26
C TYR A 145 -8.83 -9.58 4.95
N TYR A 146 -8.66 -10.04 3.71
CA TYR A 146 -9.14 -11.34 3.24
C TYR A 146 -7.96 -12.20 2.81
N TYR A 147 -7.94 -13.43 3.30
CA TYR A 147 -6.96 -14.44 2.96
C TYR A 147 -7.70 -15.66 2.46
N THR A 148 -7.51 -15.99 1.18
CA THR A 148 -8.10 -17.22 0.67
C THR A 148 -7.22 -18.44 0.97
N LEU A 149 -7.84 -19.48 1.52
CA LEU A 149 -7.21 -20.73 1.93
C LEU A 149 -7.62 -21.84 0.97
N GLU A 150 -6.63 -22.39 0.27
CA GLU A 150 -6.82 -23.50 -0.68
C GLU A 150 -7.31 -24.77 0.01
N ASP A 151 -8.16 -25.54 -0.68
CA ASP A 151 -8.78 -26.77 -0.17
C ASP A 151 -7.79 -27.90 0.15
N ILE A 152 -6.57 -27.81 -0.40
CA ILE A 152 -5.51 -28.79 -0.19
C ILE A 152 -4.82 -28.63 1.17
N LEU A 153 -5.01 -27.51 1.86
CA LEU A 153 -4.36 -27.23 3.14
C LEU A 153 -5.00 -28.06 4.27
N ASP A 154 -4.16 -28.70 5.09
CA ASP A 154 -4.63 -29.48 6.25
C ASP A 154 -4.86 -28.57 7.46
N SER A 155 -3.99 -27.57 7.65
CA SER A 155 -4.10 -26.63 8.75
C SER A 155 -3.54 -25.26 8.41
N VAL A 156 -4.05 -24.25 9.09
CA VAL A 156 -3.58 -22.87 8.97
C VAL A 156 -3.24 -22.32 10.33
N ARG A 157 -2.07 -21.69 10.44
CA ARG A 157 -1.62 -20.99 11.65
C ARG A 157 -1.62 -19.50 11.40
N ILE A 158 -2.17 -18.76 12.35
CA ILE A 158 -2.33 -17.31 12.24
C ILE A 158 -1.84 -16.60 13.49
N THR A 159 -1.19 -15.47 13.28
CA THR A 159 -0.85 -14.48 14.31
C THR A 159 -1.01 -13.08 13.73
N VAL A 160 -1.18 -12.08 14.59
CA VAL A 160 -1.31 -10.68 14.18
C VAL A 160 0.04 -10.16 13.68
N THR A 161 0.06 -9.45 12.55
CA THR A 161 1.27 -8.78 12.07
C THR A 161 1.50 -7.50 12.87
N PRO A 162 2.64 -7.36 13.57
CA PRO A 162 2.86 -6.21 14.42
C PRO A 162 3.17 -4.95 13.62
N GLY A 163 2.36 -3.90 13.82
CA GLY A 163 2.60 -2.54 13.29
C GLY A 163 3.49 -1.67 14.19
N LEU A 164 3.75 -0.42 13.79
CA LEU A 164 4.48 0.57 14.61
C LEU A 164 3.71 0.91 15.89
N ALA A 165 2.39 0.95 15.79
CA ALA A 165 1.49 1.09 16.92
C ALA A 165 0.26 0.22 16.64
N MET A 166 0.00 -0.74 17.52
CA MET A 166 -1.08 -1.73 17.39
C MET A 166 -2.26 -1.47 18.33
N PRO A 167 -3.48 -1.86 17.93
CA PRO A 167 -4.67 -1.75 18.78
C PRO A 167 -4.50 -2.53 20.10
N LEU A 168 -4.95 -1.94 21.21
CA LEU A 168 -5.02 -2.62 22.51
C LEU A 168 -6.16 -3.66 22.57
N GLY A 169 -7.10 -3.60 21.61
CA GLY A 169 -8.27 -4.46 21.52
C GLY A 169 -8.00 -5.83 20.85
N PRO A 170 -8.94 -6.78 20.98
CA PRO A 170 -8.87 -8.02 20.22
C PRO A 170 -9.04 -7.77 18.71
N VAL A 171 -8.30 -8.51 17.90
CA VAL A 171 -8.47 -8.59 16.44
C VAL A 171 -9.56 -9.60 16.15
N ASP A 172 -10.65 -9.16 15.53
CA ASP A 172 -11.74 -10.05 15.10
C ASP A 172 -11.32 -10.88 13.88
N LEU A 173 -11.65 -12.17 13.93
CA LEU A 173 -11.37 -13.16 12.91
C LEU A 173 -12.65 -13.90 12.54
N GLU A 174 -12.92 -14.02 11.25
CA GLU A 174 -14.09 -14.72 10.73
C GLU A 174 -13.67 -15.68 9.61
N LEU A 175 -13.91 -16.98 9.79
CA LEU A 175 -13.70 -17.99 8.75
C LEU A 175 -15.02 -18.25 8.03
N LYS A 176 -15.03 -18.02 6.71
CA LYS A 176 -16.20 -18.21 5.85
C LYS A 176 -15.95 -19.32 4.83
N GLN A 177 -16.99 -20.09 4.53
CA GLN A 177 -17.04 -20.99 3.39
C GLN A 177 -18.25 -20.61 2.54
N GLY A 178 -17.99 -20.06 1.36
CA GLY A 178 -19.01 -19.31 0.61
C GLY A 178 -19.66 -18.23 1.48
N ASP A 179 -20.99 -18.16 1.48
CA ASP A 179 -21.75 -17.20 2.29
C ASP A 179 -21.95 -17.63 3.76
N THR A 180 -21.40 -18.77 4.18
CA THR A 180 -21.62 -19.30 5.53
C THR A 180 -20.42 -19.07 6.44
N THR A 181 -20.63 -18.37 7.55
CA THR A 181 -19.64 -18.21 8.62
C THR A 181 -19.50 -19.52 9.40
N LEU A 182 -18.31 -20.12 9.37
CA LEU A 182 -17.99 -21.35 10.09
C LEU A 182 -17.49 -21.07 11.50
N LEU A 183 -16.67 -20.03 11.67
CA LEU A 183 -16.03 -19.68 12.93
C LEU A 183 -15.93 -18.16 13.04
N THR A 184 -16.26 -17.63 14.22
CA THR A 184 -15.90 -16.27 14.62
C THR A 184 -15.06 -16.37 15.89
N THR A 185 -13.88 -15.77 15.88
CA THR A 185 -12.98 -15.76 17.04
C THR A 185 -12.26 -14.42 17.15
N THR A 186 -11.56 -14.24 18.25
CA THR A 186 -10.81 -13.01 18.56
C THR A 186 -9.39 -13.40 18.91
N LEU A 187 -8.42 -12.62 18.44
CA LEU A 187 -7.00 -12.86 18.68
C LEU A 187 -6.36 -11.61 19.27
N ARG A 188 -5.55 -11.75 20.32
CA ARG A 188 -4.71 -10.64 20.81
C ARG A 188 -3.34 -10.65 20.13
N ILE A 189 -2.62 -9.55 20.28
CA ILE A 189 -1.20 -9.50 19.94
C ILE A 189 -0.46 -10.59 20.72
N ASP A 190 0.52 -11.22 20.07
CA ASP A 190 1.33 -12.34 20.58
C ASP A 190 0.56 -13.66 20.82
N GLU A 191 -0.76 -13.67 20.62
CA GLU A 191 -1.52 -14.90 20.53
C GLU A 191 -1.42 -15.48 19.11
N MET A 192 -1.56 -16.80 19.02
CA MET A 192 -1.75 -17.49 17.76
C MET A 192 -2.93 -18.43 17.81
N ARG A 193 -3.50 -18.69 16.63
CA ARG A 193 -4.54 -19.68 16.45
C ARG A 193 -4.14 -20.69 15.39
N VAL A 194 -4.54 -21.94 15.61
CA VAL A 194 -4.44 -23.01 14.63
C VAL A 194 -5.85 -23.40 14.22
N LEU A 195 -6.11 -23.39 12.92
CA LEU A 195 -7.36 -23.80 12.29
C LEU A 195 -7.11 -25.11 11.57
N ASP A 196 -7.98 -26.09 11.79
CA ASP A 196 -7.97 -27.38 11.08
C ASP A 196 -8.87 -27.25 9.85
N LEU A 197 -8.31 -27.54 8.68
CA LEU A 197 -8.95 -27.42 7.37
C LEU A 197 -9.16 -28.78 6.69
N THR A 198 -8.76 -29.91 7.30
CA THR A 198 -8.76 -31.25 6.67
C THR A 198 -10.10 -31.72 6.08
N SER A 199 -11.22 -31.16 6.52
CA SER A 199 -12.56 -31.44 5.99
C SER A 199 -13.31 -30.20 5.50
N ILE A 200 -12.63 -29.07 5.44
CA ILE A 200 -13.16 -27.79 4.98
C ILE A 200 -12.67 -27.63 3.54
N GLY A 201 -13.57 -27.27 2.62
CA GLY A 201 -13.16 -26.95 1.26
C GLY A 201 -12.44 -25.60 1.23
N GLU A 202 -12.38 -25.00 0.05
CA GLU A 202 -11.92 -23.62 -0.09
C GLU A 202 -12.67 -22.70 0.89
N SER A 203 -11.92 -21.87 1.61
CA SER A 203 -12.45 -20.99 2.65
C SER A 203 -11.72 -19.66 2.65
N VAL A 204 -12.41 -18.61 3.10
CA VAL A 204 -11.88 -17.25 3.18
C VAL A 204 -11.79 -16.86 4.65
N LEU A 205 -10.59 -16.47 5.09
CA LEU A 205 -10.36 -15.88 6.40
C LEU A 205 -10.44 -14.36 6.29
N SER A 206 -11.38 -13.77 7.00
CA SER A 206 -11.54 -12.32 7.17
C SER A 206 -10.94 -11.88 8.50
N SER A 207 -10.23 -10.76 8.51
CA SER A 207 -9.60 -10.17 9.69
C SER A 207 -9.72 -8.67 9.72
N SER A 208 -9.95 -8.08 10.90
CA SER A 208 -9.91 -6.62 11.07
C SER A 208 -8.52 -6.00 10.85
N HIS A 209 -7.44 -6.76 11.04
CA HIS A 209 -6.05 -6.30 10.94
C HIS A 209 -5.21 -7.26 10.10
N ALA A 210 -4.06 -6.78 9.59
CA ALA A 210 -3.10 -7.61 8.88
C ALA A 210 -2.60 -8.77 9.76
N LEU A 211 -2.58 -9.96 9.18
CA LEU A 211 -2.14 -11.22 9.79
C LEU A 211 -0.97 -11.83 9.04
N ASN A 212 -0.15 -12.55 9.79
CA ASN A 212 0.80 -13.51 9.24
C ASN A 212 0.14 -14.90 9.23
N VAL A 213 -0.25 -15.33 8.03
CA VAL A 213 -0.98 -16.58 7.79
C VAL A 213 -0.05 -17.61 7.15
N PHE A 214 0.06 -18.78 7.77
CA PHE A 214 0.86 -19.89 7.27
C PHE A 214 -0.04 -21.09 6.98
N GLY A 215 -0.13 -21.46 5.70
CA GLY A 215 -0.83 -22.65 5.24
C GLY A 215 0.09 -23.86 5.20
N GLN A 216 -0.33 -24.96 5.81
CA GLN A 216 0.45 -26.19 5.92
C GLN A 216 -0.32 -27.40 5.38
N THR A 217 0.39 -28.24 4.64
CA THR A 217 0.00 -29.62 4.30
C THR A 217 0.95 -30.59 5.00
N GLY A 218 0.40 -31.63 5.62
CA GLY A 218 1.15 -32.57 6.44
C GLY A 218 1.81 -31.94 7.66
N GLU A 219 2.96 -32.47 8.07
CA GLU A 219 3.65 -32.11 9.33
C GLU A 219 4.95 -31.31 9.13
N SER A 220 5.41 -31.11 7.89
CA SER A 220 6.71 -30.52 7.57
C SER A 220 6.64 -29.65 6.32
N GLY A 221 7.51 -28.65 6.26
CA GLY A 221 7.69 -27.83 5.06
C GLY A 221 8.66 -26.69 5.28
N VAL A 222 9.04 -26.05 4.17
CA VAL A 222 9.88 -24.85 4.17
C VAL A 222 9.18 -23.72 3.43
N THR A 223 9.34 -22.49 3.91
CA THR A 223 8.92 -21.30 3.19
C THR A 223 9.85 -20.11 3.43
N TYR A 224 9.99 -19.25 2.43
CA TYR A 224 10.50 -17.89 2.60
C TYR A 224 9.45 -17.05 3.34
N VAL A 225 9.88 -16.28 4.36
CA VAL A 225 8.98 -15.48 5.18
C VAL A 225 9.25 -14.00 4.96
N LEU A 226 8.20 -13.29 4.56
CA LEU A 226 8.22 -11.84 4.45
C LEU A 226 8.34 -11.19 5.83
N PRO A 227 9.14 -10.11 5.96
CA PRO A 227 9.20 -9.34 7.20
C PRO A 227 7.87 -8.63 7.47
N ASN A 228 7.64 -8.30 8.74
CA ASN A 228 6.42 -7.60 9.17
C ASN A 228 6.31 -6.19 8.57
N ALA A 229 7.44 -5.54 8.34
CA ALA A 229 7.56 -4.30 7.59
C ALA A 229 8.58 -4.53 6.46
N VAL A 230 8.06 -4.68 5.25
CA VAL A 230 8.84 -4.94 4.04
C VAL A 230 9.38 -3.61 3.51
N GLU A 231 10.69 -3.54 3.29
CA GLU A 231 11.28 -2.38 2.65
C GLU A 231 10.94 -2.37 1.15
N PRO A 232 10.41 -1.29 0.57
CA PRO A 232 9.94 -1.30 -0.82
C PRO A 232 11.05 -1.59 -1.83
N SER A 233 12.28 -1.13 -1.57
CA SER A 233 13.40 -1.17 -2.51
C SER A 233 13.96 -2.57 -2.78
N ASP A 234 14.04 -3.44 -1.76
CA ASP A 234 14.70 -4.76 -1.87
C ASP A 234 13.93 -5.92 -1.19
N LYS A 235 12.75 -5.61 -0.66
CA LYS A 235 11.85 -6.51 0.09
C LYS A 235 12.47 -7.19 1.30
N LYS A 236 13.62 -6.70 1.80
CA LYS A 236 14.20 -7.14 3.08
C LYS A 236 13.50 -6.43 4.23
N GLY A 237 13.81 -6.85 5.46
CA GLY A 237 13.29 -6.17 6.63
C GLY A 237 14.03 -6.55 7.91
N HIS A 238 13.48 -6.11 9.03
CA HIS A 238 14.15 -6.18 10.32
C HIS A 238 13.46 -7.07 11.35
N ALA A 239 12.17 -7.33 11.20
CA ALA A 239 11.36 -8.01 12.21
C ALA A 239 10.38 -9.01 11.58
N TRP A 240 10.17 -10.14 12.28
CA TRP A 240 9.24 -11.20 11.90
C TRP A 240 8.47 -11.68 13.13
N SER A 241 7.17 -11.92 12.97
CA SER A 241 6.33 -12.67 13.93
C SER A 241 5.84 -13.95 13.26
N ILE A 242 6.27 -15.09 13.79
CA ILE A 242 6.11 -16.39 13.13
C ILE A 242 5.35 -17.32 14.07
N PRO A 243 4.16 -17.80 13.69
CA PRO A 243 3.44 -18.81 14.47
C PRO A 243 4.10 -20.18 14.24
N LEU A 244 4.82 -20.68 15.26
CA LEU A 244 5.48 -21.98 15.21
C LEU A 244 4.52 -23.10 15.65
N PRO A 245 4.58 -24.29 15.04
CA PRO A 245 3.91 -25.46 15.58
C PRO A 245 4.68 -26.03 16.78
N GLU A 246 4.06 -27.00 17.45
CA GLU A 246 4.81 -27.92 18.30
C GLU A 246 5.87 -28.69 17.51
N GLY A 247 7.01 -28.95 18.15
CA GLY A 247 8.14 -29.65 17.56
C GLY A 247 9.35 -28.74 17.28
N THR A 248 10.24 -29.24 16.43
CA THR A 248 11.51 -28.56 16.09
C THR A 248 11.37 -27.79 14.78
N SER A 249 11.63 -26.49 14.83
CA SER A 249 11.70 -25.60 13.67
C SER A 249 13.10 -25.03 13.54
N THR A 250 13.64 -24.98 12.33
CA THR A 250 14.91 -24.35 12.03
C THR A 250 14.66 -22.99 11.37
N ILE A 251 15.26 -21.95 11.93
CA ILE A 251 15.21 -20.59 11.43
C ILE A 251 16.57 -20.28 10.81
N HIS A 252 16.55 -19.78 9.58
CA HIS A 252 17.75 -19.38 8.87
C HIS A 252 17.63 -17.94 8.38
N VAL A 253 18.56 -17.10 8.85
CA VAL A 253 18.58 -15.67 8.58
C VAL A 253 19.80 -15.34 7.71
N LEU A 254 19.57 -14.54 6.68
CA LEU A 254 20.61 -14.09 5.75
C LEU A 254 20.65 -12.58 5.69
N SER A 255 21.85 -12.02 5.77
CA SER A 255 22.09 -10.59 5.62
C SER A 255 23.40 -10.35 4.88
N GLU A 256 23.53 -9.22 4.22
CA GLU A 256 24.79 -8.79 3.59
C GLU A 256 25.81 -8.31 4.63
N GLN A 257 25.33 -7.86 5.80
CA GLN A 257 26.14 -7.26 6.85
C GLN A 257 26.11 -8.08 8.13
N ALA A 258 27.06 -7.81 9.03
CA ALA A 258 27.05 -8.40 10.36
C ALA A 258 25.76 -8.01 11.10
N ASN A 259 25.18 -8.97 11.81
CA ASN A 259 23.83 -8.83 12.34
C ASN A 259 23.75 -9.29 13.79
N GLN A 260 23.07 -8.52 14.63
CA GLN A 260 22.65 -8.93 15.95
C GLN A 260 21.19 -9.36 15.89
N LEU A 261 20.92 -10.59 16.33
CA LEU A 261 19.59 -11.19 16.28
C LEU A 261 19.05 -11.36 17.70
N HIS A 262 17.81 -10.92 17.91
CA HIS A 262 17.06 -11.18 19.13
C HIS A 262 15.93 -12.15 18.80
N LEU A 263 15.98 -13.35 19.37
CA LEU A 263 14.92 -14.35 19.29
C LEU A 263 14.15 -14.34 20.60
N THR A 264 12.85 -14.05 20.56
CA THR A 264 11.96 -14.17 21.72
C THR A 264 10.95 -15.28 21.47
N VAL A 265 10.93 -16.25 22.38
CA VAL A 265 9.99 -17.38 22.43
C VAL A 265 9.55 -17.54 23.87
N ASP A 266 8.25 -17.66 24.14
CA ASP A 266 7.69 -17.83 25.49
C ASP A 266 8.23 -16.81 26.51
N ASP A 267 8.22 -15.52 26.14
CA ASP A 267 8.77 -14.39 26.90
C ASP A 267 10.28 -14.47 27.22
N ALA A 268 11.00 -15.46 26.69
CA ALA A 268 12.43 -15.62 26.86
C ALA A 268 13.18 -15.09 25.63
N THR A 269 13.89 -13.97 25.81
CA THR A 269 14.74 -13.40 24.74
C THR A 269 16.16 -13.96 24.80
N SER A 270 16.62 -14.47 23.67
CA SER A 270 18.00 -14.89 23.40
C SER A 270 18.66 -13.93 22.40
N ILE A 271 19.95 -13.66 22.58
CA ILE A 271 20.72 -12.74 21.73
C ILE A 271 21.81 -13.53 21.03
N HIS A 272 21.87 -13.38 19.71
CA HIS A 272 22.83 -14.04 18.84
C HIS A 272 23.54 -13.02 17.95
N TYR A 273 24.72 -13.39 17.45
CA TYR A 273 25.52 -12.56 16.56
C TYR A 273 25.90 -13.37 15.33
N ALA A 274 25.57 -12.85 14.16
CA ALA A 274 25.99 -13.38 12.89
C ALA A 274 27.14 -12.51 12.36
N THR A 275 28.28 -13.15 12.08
CA THR A 275 29.48 -12.46 11.62
C THR A 275 29.87 -12.94 10.22
N PRO A 276 30.45 -12.07 9.38
CA PRO A 276 30.90 -12.46 8.06
C PRO A 276 32.03 -13.47 8.15
N SER A 277 32.07 -14.42 7.20
CA SER A 277 33.15 -15.42 7.11
C SER A 277 34.50 -14.83 6.69
N GLY A 278 34.58 -13.53 6.39
CA GLY A 278 35.81 -12.87 5.92
C GLY A 278 36.21 -13.23 4.49
N LEU A 279 35.31 -13.88 3.78
CA LEU A 279 35.48 -14.44 2.46
C LEU A 279 34.80 -13.55 1.41
N ALA A 280 35.33 -13.54 0.18
CA ALA A 280 34.72 -12.80 -0.92
C ALA A 280 33.52 -13.58 -1.49
N ARG A 281 32.51 -12.86 -2.02
CA ARG A 281 31.26 -13.39 -2.58
C ARG A 281 30.51 -14.30 -1.58
N THR A 282 30.50 -13.89 -0.32
CA THR A 282 29.75 -14.58 0.74
C THR A 282 29.01 -13.57 1.61
N ALA A 283 27.73 -13.81 1.85
CA ALA A 283 26.89 -13.10 2.79
C ALA A 283 26.99 -13.72 4.20
N VAL A 284 26.39 -13.02 5.16
CA VAL A 284 26.29 -13.45 6.55
C VAL A 284 25.06 -14.34 6.72
N SER A 285 25.26 -15.52 7.28
CA SER A 285 24.19 -16.46 7.58
C SER A 285 24.16 -16.83 9.05
N PHE A 286 22.96 -17.00 9.60
CA PHE A 286 22.72 -17.51 10.94
C PHE A 286 21.66 -18.60 10.90
N THR A 287 21.89 -19.69 11.63
CA THR A 287 20.94 -20.81 11.72
C THR A 287 20.74 -21.15 13.19
N GLN A 288 19.49 -21.25 13.61
CA GLN A 288 19.11 -21.67 14.96
C GLN A 288 17.91 -22.62 14.89
N SER A 289 18.02 -23.76 15.55
CA SER A 289 16.88 -24.66 15.77
C SER A 289 16.19 -24.27 17.07
N VAL A 290 14.87 -24.13 17.01
CA VAL A 290 13.97 -23.81 18.12
C VAL A 290 13.06 -25.01 18.29
N ASN A 291 12.94 -25.51 19.53
CA ASN A 291 12.09 -26.64 19.85
C ASN A 291 11.04 -26.19 20.86
N VAL A 292 9.77 -26.30 20.49
CA VAL A 292 8.64 -25.84 21.31
C VAL A 292 7.70 -27.01 21.61
N THR A 293 7.20 -27.10 22.84
CA THR A 293 6.32 -28.20 23.26
C THR A 293 4.85 -27.94 23.00
N GLU A 294 4.46 -26.69 22.80
CA GLU A 294 3.11 -26.25 22.43
C GLU A 294 3.24 -25.20 21.31
N PRO A 295 2.24 -24.98 20.44
CA PRO A 295 2.32 -23.94 19.42
C PRO A 295 2.43 -22.53 20.01
N THR A 296 3.46 -21.77 19.64
CA THR A 296 3.74 -20.42 20.18
C THR A 296 4.26 -19.46 19.10
N VAL A 297 4.19 -18.16 19.36
CA VAL A 297 4.70 -17.12 18.45
C VAL A 297 6.17 -16.86 18.73
N LEU A 298 6.98 -16.93 17.67
CA LEU A 298 8.38 -16.51 17.66
C LEU A 298 8.47 -15.07 17.16
N HIS A 299 9.10 -14.21 17.93
CA HIS A 299 9.50 -12.87 17.48
C HIS A 299 11.00 -12.84 17.20
N LEU A 300 11.35 -12.55 15.95
CA LEU A 300 12.73 -12.30 15.54
C LEU A 300 12.89 -10.83 15.21
N THR A 301 13.92 -10.20 15.76
CA THR A 301 14.39 -8.88 15.30
C THR A 301 15.87 -8.90 14.96
N THR A 302 16.26 -8.07 14.00
CA THR A 302 17.61 -8.02 13.43
C THR A 302 18.09 -6.57 13.32
N SER A 303 19.38 -6.36 13.57
CA SER A 303 20.01 -5.03 13.48
C SER A 303 20.29 -4.58 12.05
N ALA A 304 20.37 -5.51 11.10
CA ALA A 304 20.60 -5.24 9.68
C ALA A 304 19.48 -5.86 8.81
N PRO A 305 19.12 -5.25 7.67
CA PRO A 305 18.13 -5.80 6.76
C PRO A 305 18.47 -7.25 6.39
N SER A 306 17.51 -8.14 6.57
CA SER A 306 17.73 -9.57 6.40
C SER A 306 16.55 -10.26 5.71
N ARG A 307 16.81 -11.51 5.28
CA ARG A 307 15.83 -12.46 4.77
C ARG A 307 15.74 -13.64 5.71
N LEU A 308 14.55 -14.24 5.79
CA LEU A 308 14.29 -15.37 6.66
C LEU A 308 13.72 -16.55 5.88
N LEU A 309 14.35 -17.71 6.08
CA LEU A 309 13.83 -19.00 5.70
C LEU A 309 13.36 -19.73 6.96
N LEU A 310 12.13 -20.24 6.93
CA LEU A 310 11.55 -21.05 7.98
C LEU A 310 11.45 -22.49 7.50
N HIS A 311 12.05 -23.42 8.23
CA HIS A 311 11.92 -24.85 8.01
C HIS A 311 11.24 -25.49 9.24
N VAL A 312 10.03 -26.00 9.06
CA VAL A 312 9.24 -26.63 10.11
C VAL A 312 9.44 -28.14 10.08
N ASN A 313 9.68 -28.74 11.24
CA ASN A 313 9.84 -30.19 11.44
C ASN A 313 10.96 -30.77 10.57
N ASP A 314 12.19 -30.36 10.88
CA ASP A 314 13.42 -30.62 10.12
C ASP A 314 13.81 -32.11 9.97
N SER A 315 13.02 -33.03 10.54
CA SER A 315 13.23 -34.47 10.44
C SER A 315 12.94 -35.03 9.04
N SER A 316 12.11 -34.35 8.26
CA SER A 316 11.81 -34.70 6.86
C SER A 316 12.51 -33.75 5.88
N SER A 317 13.13 -34.32 4.85
CA SER A 317 13.77 -33.56 3.77
C SER A 317 12.76 -33.15 2.69
N THR A 318 11.65 -32.53 3.10
CA THR A 318 10.50 -32.17 2.25
C THR A 318 10.21 -30.68 2.32
N GLY A 319 9.50 -30.17 1.31
CA GLY A 319 9.21 -28.76 1.11
C GLY A 319 10.08 -28.14 0.04
N MET A 320 9.62 -27.01 -0.48
CA MET A 320 10.38 -26.15 -1.38
C MET A 320 9.85 -24.74 -1.32
N THR A 321 10.69 -23.77 -1.67
CA THR A 321 10.30 -22.37 -1.75
C THR A 321 11.02 -21.69 -2.90
N PRO A 322 10.35 -20.77 -3.62
CA PRO A 322 11.06 -19.82 -4.46
C PRO A 322 11.91 -18.91 -3.56
N TRP A 323 13.02 -18.43 -4.11
CA TRP A 323 13.95 -17.59 -3.42
C TRP A 323 14.15 -16.27 -4.16
N PRO A 324 13.90 -15.12 -3.52
CA PRO A 324 13.98 -13.82 -4.19
C PRO A 324 15.44 -13.44 -4.51
N SER A 325 15.62 -12.70 -5.60
CA SER A 325 16.86 -12.04 -6.01
C SER A 325 17.22 -10.92 -5.02
N ILE A 326 18.43 -10.37 -5.05
CA ILE A 326 18.87 -9.32 -4.11
C ILE A 326 17.98 -8.07 -4.19
N THR A 327 17.33 -7.82 -5.34
CA THR A 327 16.40 -6.70 -5.56
C THR A 327 14.97 -6.98 -5.06
N GLY A 328 14.69 -8.19 -4.58
CA GLY A 328 13.41 -8.55 -3.95
C GLY A 328 12.43 -9.26 -4.88
N ALA A 329 12.51 -9.04 -6.20
CA ALA A 329 11.77 -9.83 -7.18
C ALA A 329 12.26 -11.29 -7.20
N TYR A 330 11.43 -12.22 -7.67
CA TYR A 330 11.82 -13.63 -7.82
C TYR A 330 12.66 -13.89 -9.07
N LEU A 331 12.50 -13.06 -10.09
CA LEU A 331 13.33 -13.05 -11.29
C LEU A 331 14.46 -12.03 -11.13
N GLY A 332 15.67 -12.39 -11.54
CA GLY A 332 16.78 -11.44 -11.55
C GLY A 332 18.14 -12.10 -11.78
N HIS A 333 19.20 -11.31 -11.59
CA HIS A 333 20.57 -11.72 -11.91
C HIS A 333 21.39 -12.15 -10.69
N ALA A 334 21.07 -11.67 -9.49
CA ALA A 334 21.90 -11.88 -8.30
C ALA A 334 21.08 -12.40 -7.12
N PHE A 335 21.61 -13.40 -6.40
CA PHE A 335 20.91 -14.06 -5.30
C PHE A 335 21.84 -14.37 -4.14
N VAL A 336 21.27 -14.41 -2.94
CA VAL A 336 21.91 -14.95 -1.74
C VAL A 336 21.06 -16.11 -1.22
N PRO A 337 21.23 -17.34 -1.75
CA PRO A 337 20.42 -18.49 -1.35
C PRO A 337 20.74 -18.97 0.09
N PRO A 338 19.84 -19.77 0.71
CA PRO A 338 20.05 -20.38 2.01
C PRO A 338 21.35 -21.17 2.11
N ASN A 339 22.16 -20.90 3.13
CA ASN A 339 23.37 -21.67 3.42
C ASN A 339 23.05 -22.92 4.26
N LEU A 340 22.13 -23.73 3.75
CA LEU A 340 21.66 -24.98 4.36
C LEU A 340 21.79 -26.12 3.35
N ASN A 341 22.05 -27.32 3.84
CA ASN A 341 22.12 -28.52 3.02
C ASN A 341 20.78 -28.74 2.30
N GLY A 342 20.85 -28.88 0.98
CA GLY A 342 19.68 -29.01 0.14
C GLY A 342 20.06 -29.04 -1.34
N THR A 343 19.09 -28.70 -2.19
CA THR A 343 19.24 -28.60 -3.64
C THR A 343 18.68 -27.26 -4.10
N LEU A 344 19.41 -26.58 -4.99
CA LEU A 344 18.92 -25.44 -5.74
C LEU A 344 18.46 -25.89 -7.12
N GLN A 345 17.32 -25.37 -7.55
CA GLN A 345 16.86 -25.46 -8.94
C GLN A 345 16.94 -24.05 -9.53
N PHE A 346 17.58 -23.95 -10.69
CA PHE A 346 17.61 -22.75 -11.51
C PHE A 346 16.73 -22.97 -12.72
N SER A 347 15.81 -22.06 -13.02
CA SER A 347 15.03 -22.13 -14.25
C SER A 347 15.16 -20.84 -15.04
N ASN A 348 15.35 -20.97 -16.35
CA ASN A 348 15.53 -19.86 -17.27
C ASN A 348 14.27 -19.67 -18.11
N PRO A 349 13.44 -18.64 -17.84
CA PRO A 349 12.25 -18.35 -18.63
C PRO A 349 12.56 -17.68 -19.98
N GLY A 350 13.80 -17.21 -20.18
CA GLY A 350 14.21 -16.47 -21.38
C GLY A 350 14.49 -17.34 -22.61
N GLU A 351 14.76 -16.67 -23.73
CA GLU A 351 15.08 -17.30 -25.02
C GLU A 351 16.58 -17.56 -25.24
N GLU A 352 17.44 -16.98 -24.41
CA GLU A 352 18.91 -17.11 -24.49
C GLU A 352 19.45 -18.02 -23.38
N ILE A 353 20.67 -18.54 -23.58
CA ILE A 353 21.35 -19.36 -22.56
C ILE A 353 21.88 -18.43 -21.47
N VAL A 354 21.58 -18.74 -20.21
CA VAL A 354 22.05 -17.98 -19.05
C VAL A 354 23.05 -18.81 -18.25
N THR A 355 24.14 -18.18 -17.82
CA THR A 355 25.20 -18.79 -17.00
C THR A 355 25.17 -18.24 -15.58
N VAL A 356 24.84 -19.10 -14.63
CA VAL A 356 24.87 -18.79 -13.20
C VAL A 356 26.23 -19.18 -12.63
N THR A 357 26.88 -18.25 -11.93
CA THR A 357 28.20 -18.47 -11.33
C THR A 357 28.16 -18.22 -9.83
N TRP A 358 28.94 -18.99 -9.09
CA TRP A 358 29.14 -18.80 -7.66
C TRP A 358 30.61 -19.01 -7.31
N ARG A 359 30.94 -18.85 -6.03
CA ARG A 359 32.30 -19.11 -5.58
C ARG A 359 32.66 -20.59 -5.76
N GLY A 360 33.56 -20.85 -6.70
CA GLY A 360 34.14 -22.17 -6.95
C GLY A 360 33.40 -23.02 -8.00
N GLY A 361 32.42 -22.47 -8.71
CA GLY A 361 31.68 -23.18 -9.74
C GLY A 361 30.73 -22.30 -10.56
N GLY A 362 30.07 -22.91 -11.53
CA GLY A 362 29.04 -22.30 -12.35
C GLY A 362 28.37 -23.33 -13.24
N ILE A 363 27.17 -23.02 -13.71
CA ILE A 363 26.35 -23.85 -14.60
C ILE A 363 25.68 -22.96 -15.64
N SER A 364 25.51 -23.48 -16.85
CA SER A 364 24.76 -22.80 -17.91
C SER A 364 23.42 -23.51 -18.11
N ILE A 365 22.36 -22.75 -18.26
CA ILE A 365 20.98 -23.21 -18.33
C ILE A 365 20.45 -22.82 -19.70
N ALA A 366 19.92 -23.80 -20.44
CA ALA A 366 19.32 -23.53 -21.74
C ALA A 366 18.02 -22.71 -21.60
N ALA A 367 17.60 -22.10 -22.70
CA ALA A 367 16.35 -21.36 -22.78
C ALA A 367 15.13 -22.28 -22.50
N GLY A 368 14.25 -21.86 -21.59
CA GLY A 368 13.06 -22.63 -21.18
C GLY A 368 13.38 -23.91 -20.39
N ASP A 369 14.61 -24.07 -19.91
CA ASP A 369 15.09 -25.27 -19.24
C ASP A 369 15.37 -25.02 -17.75
N ALA A 370 15.55 -26.09 -16.98
CA ALA A 370 15.87 -26.04 -15.57
C ALA A 370 17.06 -26.94 -15.21
N GLU A 371 17.94 -26.46 -14.34
CA GLU A 371 19.12 -27.19 -13.89
C GLU A 371 19.19 -27.26 -12.36
N HIS A 372 19.80 -28.34 -11.86
CA HIS A 372 19.81 -28.66 -10.43
C HIS A 372 21.23 -28.72 -9.88
N VAL A 373 21.45 -28.12 -8.71
CA VAL A 373 22.77 -28.09 -8.05
C VAL A 373 22.63 -28.42 -6.57
N ALA A 374 23.44 -29.37 -6.09
CA ALA A 374 23.57 -29.64 -4.66
C ALA A 374 24.16 -28.42 -3.93
N TRP A 375 23.52 -28.02 -2.84
CA TRP A 375 23.83 -26.77 -2.14
C TRP A 375 23.97 -26.97 -0.62
N PRO A 376 24.86 -26.25 0.08
CA PRO A 376 25.93 -25.42 -0.47
C PRO A 376 27.03 -26.27 -1.16
N PRO A 377 27.79 -25.70 -2.11
CA PRO A 377 28.91 -26.39 -2.73
C PRO A 377 29.99 -26.73 -1.68
N ALA A 378 30.60 -27.91 -1.83
CA ALA A 378 31.59 -28.40 -0.88
C ALA A 378 32.75 -27.39 -0.70
N GLN A 379 33.15 -27.17 0.56
CA GLN A 379 34.25 -26.27 0.99
C GLN A 379 33.98 -24.76 1.01
N ASN A 380 32.72 -24.30 0.89
CA ASN A 380 32.39 -22.90 1.14
C ASN A 380 32.03 -22.65 2.61
N GLU A 381 32.73 -21.70 3.25
CA GLU A 381 32.36 -21.15 4.56
C GLU A 381 31.57 -19.84 4.36
N GLY A 382 30.33 -19.78 4.86
CA GLY A 382 29.41 -18.64 4.67
C GLY A 382 28.45 -18.82 3.48
N ALA A 383 27.42 -17.96 3.41
CA ALA A 383 26.39 -18.04 2.36
C ALA A 383 26.94 -17.53 1.03
N ALA A 384 27.23 -18.41 0.08
CA ALA A 384 27.75 -18.01 -1.22
C ALA A 384 26.71 -17.20 -2.02
N THR A 385 27.17 -16.13 -2.67
CA THR A 385 26.34 -15.35 -3.59
C THR A 385 26.33 -15.98 -4.98
N LEU A 386 25.20 -15.87 -5.67
CA LEU A 386 25.01 -16.27 -7.05
C LEU A 386 24.96 -15.02 -7.92
N ASP A 387 25.68 -15.04 -9.04
CA ASP A 387 25.64 -13.99 -10.07
C ASP A 387 25.43 -14.66 -11.43
N ALA A 388 24.35 -14.30 -12.11
CA ALA A 388 23.96 -14.73 -13.44
C ALA A 388 24.19 -13.60 -14.46
N ASP A 389 24.40 -13.95 -15.72
CA ASP A 389 24.52 -13.00 -16.84
C ASP A 389 23.18 -12.69 -17.54
N GLY A 390 22.08 -13.21 -17.00
CA GLY A 390 20.71 -12.97 -17.43
C GLY A 390 19.70 -13.41 -16.36
N ASP A 391 18.42 -13.23 -16.65
CA ASP A 391 17.32 -13.47 -15.71
C ASP A 391 17.07 -14.96 -15.45
N VAL A 392 17.09 -15.33 -14.16
CA VAL A 392 16.81 -16.71 -13.71
C VAL A 392 15.91 -16.71 -12.49
N PHE A 393 15.11 -17.75 -12.32
CA PHE A 393 14.48 -18.06 -11.04
C PHE A 393 15.37 -18.98 -10.22
N VAL A 394 15.33 -18.80 -8.90
CA VAL A 394 15.99 -19.69 -7.94
C VAL A 394 14.94 -20.30 -7.02
N ARG A 395 14.98 -21.63 -6.86
CA ARG A 395 14.17 -22.35 -5.88
C ARG A 395 15.08 -23.20 -5.00
N TRP A 396 14.71 -23.36 -3.74
CA TRP A 396 15.46 -24.15 -2.76
C TRP A 396 14.59 -25.22 -2.10
N SER A 397 15.17 -26.40 -1.89
CA SER A 397 14.57 -27.50 -1.12
C SER A 397 15.59 -28.12 -0.17
N PRO A 398 15.19 -28.57 1.05
CA PRO A 398 16.06 -29.33 1.94
C PRO A 398 16.38 -30.75 1.45
N ALA A 399 15.76 -31.21 0.36
CA ALA A 399 16.07 -32.49 -0.25
C ALA A 399 17.53 -32.52 -0.77
N THR A 400 18.25 -33.60 -0.45
CA THR A 400 19.66 -33.78 -0.86
C THR A 400 19.83 -35.00 -1.75
N ASN A 401 20.81 -34.95 -2.66
CA ASN A 401 21.14 -36.04 -3.60
C ASN A 401 19.97 -36.47 -4.50
N ILE A 402 19.11 -35.52 -4.87
CA ILE A 402 18.02 -35.72 -5.83
C ILE A 402 18.46 -35.35 -7.25
N SER A 403 17.90 -36.03 -8.25
CA SER A 403 18.16 -35.74 -9.67
C SER A 403 17.21 -34.71 -10.27
N SER A 404 16.02 -34.57 -9.71
CA SER A 404 15.03 -33.54 -10.04
C SER A 404 14.31 -33.11 -8.76
N MET A 405 13.94 -31.82 -8.69
CA MET A 405 13.18 -31.25 -7.58
C MET A 405 11.67 -31.41 -7.74
N ASP A 406 11.19 -31.85 -8.91
CA ASP A 406 9.76 -31.91 -9.23
C ASP A 406 9.06 -33.02 -8.44
N GLY A 407 9.77 -34.12 -8.17
CA GLY A 407 9.36 -35.22 -7.29
C GLY A 407 9.39 -34.90 -5.78
N VAL A 408 9.80 -33.69 -5.38
CA VAL A 408 9.81 -33.29 -3.96
C VAL A 408 8.45 -32.74 -3.57
N ALA A 409 7.87 -33.34 -2.53
CA ALA A 409 6.64 -32.83 -1.93
C ALA A 409 6.86 -31.41 -1.38
N GLY A 410 6.01 -30.46 -1.75
CA GLY A 410 6.11 -29.07 -1.33
C GLY A 410 5.03 -28.19 -1.95
N ASN A 411 4.70 -27.12 -1.24
CA ASN A 411 3.74 -26.11 -1.66
C ASN A 411 4.44 -24.78 -1.84
N MET A 412 4.12 -24.04 -2.89
CA MET A 412 4.65 -22.69 -3.09
C MET A 412 3.78 -21.88 -4.05
N LEU A 413 3.88 -20.56 -3.96
CA LEU A 413 3.45 -19.68 -5.04
C LEU A 413 4.49 -19.73 -6.16
N LEU A 414 4.04 -19.98 -7.38
CA LEU A 414 4.87 -19.93 -8.58
C LEU A 414 5.00 -18.46 -9.00
N PRO A 415 6.22 -17.89 -9.05
CA PRO A 415 6.41 -16.54 -9.57
C PRO A 415 6.13 -16.48 -11.07
N ALA A 416 5.70 -15.32 -11.56
CA ALA A 416 5.37 -15.10 -12.96
C ALA A 416 6.61 -14.76 -13.79
N ASP A 417 6.67 -15.28 -15.02
CA ASP A 417 7.79 -15.13 -15.95
C ASP A 417 7.90 -13.70 -16.49
N ASP A 418 6.78 -12.98 -16.61
CA ASP A 418 6.69 -11.65 -17.21
C ASP A 418 6.87 -10.50 -16.21
N THR A 419 6.49 -10.70 -14.94
CA THR A 419 6.62 -9.65 -13.91
C THR A 419 7.72 -9.95 -12.89
N GLY A 420 8.21 -11.20 -12.82
CA GLY A 420 9.11 -11.64 -11.77
C GLY A 420 8.52 -11.60 -10.36
N ALA A 421 7.22 -11.38 -10.21
CA ALA A 421 6.51 -11.21 -8.94
C ALA A 421 5.60 -12.41 -8.62
N SER A 422 4.83 -12.34 -7.53
CA SER A 422 3.92 -13.41 -7.11
C SER A 422 2.65 -13.55 -7.97
N SER A 423 2.39 -12.60 -8.87
CA SER A 423 1.30 -12.62 -9.85
C SER A 423 1.78 -12.02 -11.18
N GLY A 424 1.08 -12.34 -12.27
CA GLY A 424 1.45 -11.88 -13.61
C GLY A 424 0.58 -12.50 -14.70
N GLY A 425 1.01 -12.32 -15.94
CA GLY A 425 0.32 -12.82 -17.12
C GLY A 425 0.84 -14.16 -17.62
N VAL A 426 2.09 -14.54 -17.32
CA VAL A 426 2.73 -15.74 -17.88
C VAL A 426 3.43 -16.54 -16.78
N PHE A 427 3.23 -17.86 -16.77
CA PHE A 427 3.89 -18.78 -15.85
C PHE A 427 4.35 -20.02 -16.59
N THR A 428 5.59 -20.43 -16.37
CA THR A 428 6.14 -21.67 -16.90
C THR A 428 6.54 -22.60 -15.76
N LEU A 429 6.10 -23.85 -15.88
CA LEU A 429 6.48 -24.92 -14.97
C LEU A 429 7.01 -26.10 -15.77
N VAL A 430 8.28 -26.42 -15.53
CA VAL A 430 8.91 -27.64 -16.02
C VAL A 430 8.70 -28.72 -14.96
N ASN A 431 8.12 -29.85 -15.36
CA ASN A 431 8.03 -31.04 -14.54
C ASN A 431 8.69 -32.21 -15.28
N GLU A 432 9.85 -32.66 -14.80
CA GLU A 432 10.61 -33.78 -15.34
C GLU A 432 10.33 -35.11 -14.63
N ASP A 433 9.55 -35.09 -13.54
CA ASP A 433 9.28 -36.27 -12.70
C ASP A 433 7.84 -36.28 -12.15
N ASN A 434 7.03 -37.19 -12.68
CA ASN A 434 5.63 -37.38 -12.28
C ASN A 434 5.44 -38.49 -11.22
N THR A 435 6.45 -38.78 -10.41
CA THR A 435 6.33 -39.74 -9.30
C THR A 435 5.44 -39.24 -8.17
N THR A 436 5.39 -37.93 -7.94
CA THR A 436 4.45 -37.26 -7.04
C THR A 436 3.40 -36.54 -7.84
N GLU A 437 2.13 -36.71 -7.46
CA GLU A 437 1.04 -35.96 -8.09
C GLU A 437 1.23 -34.46 -7.82
N GLU A 438 1.39 -33.70 -8.89
CA GLU A 438 1.56 -32.26 -8.88
C GLU A 438 0.28 -31.58 -9.37
N ARG A 439 -0.15 -30.54 -8.66
CA ARG A 439 -1.36 -29.78 -8.94
C ARG A 439 -1.03 -28.30 -8.96
N ILE A 440 -1.69 -27.58 -9.86
CA ILE A 440 -1.72 -26.12 -9.86
C ILE A 440 -3.15 -25.63 -9.59
N HIS A 441 -3.23 -24.59 -8.78
CA HIS A 441 -4.41 -23.81 -8.49
C HIS A 441 -4.15 -22.44 -9.10
N VAL A 442 -4.86 -22.13 -10.17
CA VAL A 442 -4.73 -20.85 -10.88
C VAL A 442 -5.89 -19.98 -10.46
N ARG A 443 -5.57 -18.82 -9.88
CA ARG A 443 -6.56 -17.88 -9.34
C ARG A 443 -6.46 -16.52 -10.02
N MET A 444 -7.60 -15.91 -10.28
CA MET A 444 -7.69 -14.53 -10.77
C MET A 444 -7.19 -13.53 -9.72
N GLN A 445 -6.40 -12.55 -10.16
CA GLN A 445 -5.97 -11.40 -9.38
C GLN A 445 -6.50 -10.12 -10.03
N GLY A 446 -7.80 -9.90 -9.91
CA GLY A 446 -8.49 -8.77 -10.54
C GLY A 446 -9.99 -9.02 -10.59
N TYR A 447 -10.65 -8.56 -11.66
CA TYR A 447 -12.10 -8.70 -11.84
C TYR A 447 -12.51 -9.63 -12.99
N THR A 448 -11.73 -9.65 -14.07
CA THR A 448 -11.94 -10.51 -15.25
C THR A 448 -10.61 -10.96 -15.82
N SER A 449 -10.50 -12.22 -16.25
CA SER A 449 -9.30 -12.71 -16.95
C SER A 449 -9.66 -13.86 -17.87
N THR A 450 -9.18 -13.81 -19.11
CA THR A 450 -9.24 -14.94 -20.04
C THR A 450 -7.90 -15.63 -20.05
N TRP A 451 -7.90 -16.94 -19.86
CA TRP A 451 -6.69 -17.70 -19.57
C TRP A 451 -6.59 -18.96 -20.41
N ASN A 452 -5.35 -19.38 -20.62
CA ASN A 452 -4.98 -20.58 -21.36
C ASN A 452 -3.91 -21.34 -20.60
N ILE A 453 -4.22 -22.60 -20.27
CA ILE A 453 -3.26 -23.56 -19.72
C ILE A 453 -2.92 -24.52 -20.83
N SER A 454 -1.68 -24.45 -21.30
CA SER A 454 -1.15 -25.34 -22.33
C SER A 454 -0.17 -26.33 -21.70
N HIS A 455 -0.20 -27.56 -22.17
CA HIS A 455 0.74 -28.59 -21.75
C HIS A 455 1.36 -29.27 -22.97
N SER A 456 2.61 -29.72 -22.83
CA SER A 456 3.44 -30.31 -23.89
C SER A 456 2.77 -31.46 -24.69
N THR A 457 1.76 -32.14 -24.13
CA THR A 457 1.02 -33.23 -24.80
C THR A 457 -0.21 -32.78 -25.62
N ASN A 458 -0.35 -31.48 -25.93
CA ASN A 458 -1.48 -30.86 -26.64
C ASN A 458 -2.83 -30.90 -25.90
N GLU A 459 -2.81 -31.01 -24.56
CA GLU A 459 -3.99 -30.71 -23.75
C GLU A 459 -3.99 -29.23 -23.39
N ALA A 460 -4.75 -28.43 -24.13
CA ALA A 460 -5.00 -27.03 -23.80
C ALA A 460 -6.36 -26.91 -23.09
N SER A 461 -6.38 -26.23 -21.95
CA SER A 461 -7.60 -25.80 -21.28
C SER A 461 -7.68 -24.28 -21.37
N THR A 462 -8.77 -23.77 -21.92
CA THR A 462 -9.04 -22.34 -21.93
C THR A 462 -10.29 -22.03 -21.13
N GLY A 463 -10.34 -20.84 -20.54
CA GLY A 463 -11.45 -20.41 -19.71
C GLY A 463 -11.49 -18.91 -19.52
N THR A 464 -12.56 -18.46 -18.88
CA THR A 464 -12.74 -17.06 -18.50
C THR A 464 -13.14 -17.00 -17.04
N PHE A 465 -12.37 -16.27 -16.25
CA PHE A 465 -12.74 -15.92 -14.89
C PHE A 465 -13.62 -14.67 -14.90
N LEU A 466 -14.75 -14.78 -14.18
CA LEU A 466 -15.75 -13.73 -14.03
C LEU A 466 -16.41 -13.92 -12.66
N GLU A 467 -16.46 -12.83 -11.87
CA GLU A 467 -17.14 -12.79 -10.57
C GLU A 467 -16.75 -13.99 -9.66
N ALA A 468 -17.71 -14.87 -9.35
CA ALA A 468 -17.57 -15.99 -8.43
C ALA A 468 -16.86 -17.24 -9.01
N ASN A 469 -16.51 -17.23 -10.30
CA ASN A 469 -15.68 -18.26 -10.91
C ASN A 469 -14.29 -17.68 -11.13
N ASP A 470 -13.45 -17.74 -10.10
CA ASP A 470 -12.14 -17.07 -10.00
C ASP A 470 -10.97 -18.05 -9.85
N MET A 471 -11.22 -19.36 -9.82
CA MET A 471 -10.20 -20.39 -9.63
C MET A 471 -10.41 -21.59 -10.55
N VAL A 472 -9.30 -22.16 -11.03
CA VAL A 472 -9.27 -23.47 -11.69
C VAL A 472 -8.14 -24.33 -11.14
N GLN A 473 -8.43 -25.60 -10.93
CA GLN A 473 -7.44 -26.60 -10.52
C GLN A 473 -7.11 -27.53 -11.68
N LYS A 474 -5.82 -27.82 -11.88
CA LYS A 474 -5.35 -28.78 -12.89
C LYS A 474 -4.26 -29.67 -12.31
N VAL A 475 -4.43 -30.98 -12.49
CA VAL A 475 -3.38 -31.98 -12.24
C VAL A 475 -2.41 -31.98 -13.42
N LEU A 476 -1.12 -31.94 -13.12
CA LEU A 476 -0.07 -31.87 -14.12
C LEU A 476 0.46 -33.26 -14.49
N ALA A 477 0.94 -33.37 -15.72
CA ALA A 477 1.69 -34.52 -16.22
C ALA A 477 3.15 -34.11 -16.45
N GLU A 478 4.01 -35.11 -16.71
CA GLU A 478 5.41 -34.88 -17.07
C GLU A 478 5.51 -34.05 -18.37
N GLY A 479 6.31 -32.99 -18.32
CA GLY A 479 6.53 -32.06 -19.41
C GLY A 479 6.44 -30.60 -18.98
N ILE A 480 6.38 -29.71 -19.96
CA ILE A 480 6.27 -28.27 -19.74
C ILE A 480 4.79 -27.88 -19.72
N THR A 481 4.40 -27.14 -18.68
CA THR A 481 3.09 -26.51 -18.55
C THR A 481 3.27 -25.00 -18.58
N THR A 482 2.50 -24.33 -19.42
CA THR A 482 2.45 -22.87 -19.49
C THR A 482 1.06 -22.38 -19.13
N VAL A 483 0.97 -21.40 -18.24
CA VAL A 483 -0.27 -20.67 -17.94
C VAL A 483 -0.10 -19.26 -18.48
N SER A 484 -1.03 -18.81 -19.33
CA SER A 484 -0.98 -17.47 -19.90
C SER A 484 -2.33 -16.78 -19.83
N VAL A 485 -2.33 -15.48 -19.56
CA VAL A 485 -3.47 -14.57 -19.73
C VAL A 485 -3.54 -14.15 -21.19
N GLU A 486 -4.68 -14.38 -21.85
CA GLU A 486 -4.91 -13.94 -23.23
C GLU A 486 -5.48 -12.52 -23.28
N ASP A 487 -6.28 -12.13 -22.28
CA ASP A 487 -6.92 -10.82 -22.15
C ASP A 487 -7.40 -10.60 -20.71
N GLY A 488 -7.30 -9.37 -20.21
CA GLY A 488 -7.73 -8.97 -18.86
C GLY A 488 -6.65 -9.01 -17.79
N HIS A 489 -7.06 -9.30 -16.56
CA HIS A 489 -6.27 -9.12 -15.34
C HIS A 489 -5.30 -10.28 -15.06
N PRO A 490 -4.26 -10.04 -14.23
CA PRO A 490 -3.25 -11.05 -13.92
C PRO A 490 -3.81 -12.23 -13.11
N LEU A 491 -3.01 -13.29 -13.05
CA LEU A 491 -3.30 -14.51 -12.29
C LEU A 491 -2.25 -14.72 -11.20
N ARG A 492 -2.58 -15.56 -10.22
CA ARG A 492 -1.65 -16.12 -9.24
C ARG A 492 -1.73 -17.63 -9.32
N VAL A 493 -0.59 -18.30 -9.37
CA VAL A 493 -0.52 -19.76 -9.48
C VAL A 493 0.06 -20.33 -8.20
N PHE A 494 -0.75 -21.10 -7.49
CA PHE A 494 -0.31 -21.88 -6.35
C PHE A 494 -0.02 -23.32 -6.79
N ARG A 495 1.21 -23.78 -6.55
CA ARG A 495 1.66 -25.14 -6.84
C ARG A 495 1.63 -25.96 -5.57
N SER A 496 1.06 -27.16 -5.65
CA SER A 496 1.11 -28.18 -4.61
C SER A 496 1.63 -29.48 -5.19
N SER A 497 2.63 -30.08 -4.54
CA SER A 497 3.14 -31.42 -4.89
C SER A 497 3.18 -32.30 -3.63
N GLY A 498 2.66 -33.52 -3.73
CA GLY A 498 2.70 -34.50 -2.64
C GLY A 498 1.86 -34.13 -1.41
N SER A 499 2.27 -34.61 -0.23
CA SER A 499 1.48 -34.53 1.02
C SER A 499 2.12 -33.67 2.11
N MET A 500 3.14 -32.90 1.79
CA MET A 500 3.89 -32.07 2.75
C MET A 500 4.20 -30.72 2.12
N GLY A 501 4.06 -29.63 2.86
CA GLY A 501 4.27 -28.30 2.34
C GLY A 501 3.97 -27.21 3.36
N LEU A 502 4.64 -26.09 3.21
CA LEU A 502 4.44 -24.90 4.02
C LEU A 502 4.54 -23.69 3.10
N HIS A 503 3.61 -22.76 3.21
CA HIS A 503 3.73 -21.48 2.54
C HIS A 503 3.09 -20.37 3.37
N GLN A 504 3.62 -19.16 3.23
CA GLN A 504 2.95 -17.96 3.73
C GLN A 504 1.83 -17.57 2.76
N VAL A 505 0.61 -17.46 3.26
CA VAL A 505 -0.56 -17.05 2.47
C VAL A 505 -0.59 -15.51 2.44
N PRO A 506 -0.49 -14.87 1.27
CA PRO A 506 -0.62 -13.43 1.15
C PRO A 506 -2.08 -13.00 1.31
N HIS A 507 -2.30 -11.73 1.65
CA HIS A 507 -3.64 -11.11 1.55
C HIS A 507 -4.06 -11.02 0.08
N ASP A 508 -5.36 -11.19 -0.20
CA ASP A 508 -5.91 -11.30 -1.57
C ASP A 508 -5.77 -10.00 -2.40
N GLY A 509 -5.55 -8.87 -1.74
CA GLY A 509 -5.27 -7.58 -2.38
C GLY A 509 -3.79 -7.26 -2.57
N MET A 510 -2.88 -8.15 -2.18
CA MET A 510 -1.43 -7.91 -2.23
C MET A 510 -0.86 -8.28 -3.62
N GLU A 511 0.11 -7.50 -4.11
CA GLU A 511 0.91 -7.77 -5.32
C GLU A 511 0.09 -8.29 -6.52
N ARG A 512 -0.81 -7.47 -7.05
CA ARG A 512 -1.46 -7.69 -8.36
C ARG A 512 -0.64 -7.00 -9.44
N CYS A 513 0.12 -7.77 -10.20
CA CYS A 513 1.13 -7.24 -11.10
C CYS A 513 0.71 -7.39 -12.57
N THR A 514 0.76 -6.29 -13.31
CA THR A 514 0.51 -6.25 -14.75
C THR A 514 1.84 -6.01 -15.47
N SER A 515 2.11 -6.79 -16.51
CA SER A 515 3.26 -6.54 -17.40
C SER A 515 2.98 -5.35 -18.31
N VAL A 516 3.99 -4.50 -18.47
CA VAL A 516 3.94 -3.26 -19.27
C VAL A 516 4.93 -3.32 -20.42
N ASP A 517 6.12 -3.89 -20.18
CA ASP A 517 7.16 -4.16 -21.18
C ASP A 517 7.40 -2.95 -22.13
N THR A 518 7.55 -1.76 -21.56
CA THR A 518 7.65 -0.52 -22.35
C THR A 518 8.60 0.51 -21.72
N GLN A 519 9.37 1.20 -22.57
CA GLN A 519 10.06 2.44 -22.23
C GLN A 519 9.45 3.61 -23.02
N ALA A 520 8.93 4.62 -22.31
CA ALA A 520 8.36 5.82 -22.93
C ALA A 520 8.71 7.10 -22.15
N SER A 521 8.99 8.18 -22.89
CA SER A 521 9.23 9.49 -22.27
C SER A 521 7.96 10.20 -21.74
N GLY A 522 6.80 9.73 -22.19
CA GLY A 522 5.47 10.24 -21.83
C GLY A 522 4.81 9.45 -20.72
N TRP A 523 3.50 9.63 -20.56
CA TRP A 523 2.68 8.82 -19.67
C TRP A 523 2.44 7.45 -20.27
N ILE A 524 2.55 6.42 -19.44
CA ILE A 524 2.24 5.03 -19.75
C ILE A 524 0.98 4.69 -18.96
N THR A 525 -0.08 4.33 -19.68
CA THR A 525 -1.32 3.87 -19.09
C THR A 525 -1.21 2.38 -18.77
N SER A 526 -1.57 1.99 -17.56
CA SER A 526 -1.64 0.61 -17.08
C SER A 526 -3.01 0.38 -16.44
N ASP A 527 -3.53 -0.84 -16.57
CA ASP A 527 -4.82 -1.20 -15.99
C ASP A 527 -4.69 -1.40 -14.48
N LEU A 528 -5.61 -0.81 -13.72
CA LEU A 528 -5.75 -1.01 -12.29
C LEU A 528 -6.56 -2.30 -12.06
N PRO A 529 -6.00 -3.37 -11.44
CA PRO A 529 -6.64 -4.69 -11.38
C PRO A 529 -7.75 -4.80 -10.33
N TRP A 530 -8.77 -3.95 -10.47
CA TRP A 530 -9.99 -3.88 -9.66
C TRP A 530 -11.18 -3.42 -10.50
N GLU A 531 -12.38 -3.53 -9.94
CA GLU A 531 -13.58 -3.06 -10.61
C GLU A 531 -13.55 -1.52 -10.76
N GLY A 532 -13.83 -1.00 -11.95
CA GLY A 532 -13.98 0.44 -12.18
C GLY A 532 -15.23 0.98 -11.46
N MET A 533 -15.02 1.93 -10.56
CA MET A 533 -16.05 2.56 -9.73
C MET A 533 -16.38 4.01 -10.18
N GLY A 534 -15.83 4.45 -11.30
CA GLY A 534 -16.11 5.75 -11.92
C GLY A 534 -17.60 6.04 -12.06
N GLY A 535 -18.03 7.20 -11.54
CA GLY A 535 -19.43 7.67 -11.61
C GLY A 535 -20.44 6.92 -10.73
N ARG A 536 -19.98 6.00 -9.87
CA ARG A 536 -20.83 5.33 -8.88
C ARG A 536 -21.14 6.24 -7.68
N GLY A 537 -22.20 5.90 -6.95
CA GLY A 537 -22.58 6.63 -5.73
C GLY A 537 -21.67 6.27 -4.55
N GLU A 538 -21.60 7.16 -3.56
CA GLU A 538 -20.80 6.98 -2.34
C GLU A 538 -21.05 5.63 -1.62
N ILE A 539 -22.31 5.21 -1.50
CA ILE A 539 -22.66 3.94 -0.86
C ILE A 539 -22.07 2.73 -1.61
N ASP A 540 -22.04 2.77 -2.94
CA ASP A 540 -21.50 1.67 -3.75
C ASP A 540 -19.98 1.58 -3.62
N ILE A 541 -19.30 2.73 -3.56
CA ILE A 541 -17.86 2.83 -3.33
C ILE A 541 -17.49 2.34 -1.93
N GLN A 542 -18.23 2.75 -0.90
CA GLN A 542 -18.02 2.26 0.47
C GLN A 542 -18.20 0.74 0.56
N ASN A 543 -19.25 0.19 -0.07
CA ASN A 543 -19.43 -1.26 -0.12
C ASN A 543 -18.29 -1.95 -0.88
N ALA A 544 -17.82 -1.38 -2.00
CA ALA A 544 -16.70 -1.94 -2.76
C ALA A 544 -15.40 -1.97 -1.94
N TRP A 545 -15.17 -0.96 -1.07
CA TRP A 545 -14.05 -0.95 -0.14
C TRP A 545 -14.16 -2.04 0.94
N ILE A 546 -15.36 -2.28 1.48
CA ILE A 546 -15.62 -3.33 2.48
C ILE A 546 -15.44 -4.72 1.87
N ASP A 547 -15.99 -4.95 0.68
CA ASP A 547 -15.92 -6.21 -0.04
C ASP A 547 -14.51 -6.47 -0.61
N GLY A 548 -13.71 -5.42 -0.82
CA GLY A 548 -12.42 -5.53 -1.50
C GLY A 548 -12.48 -5.54 -3.02
N ARG A 549 -13.64 -5.19 -3.61
CA ARG A 549 -13.82 -5.10 -5.07
C ARG A 549 -13.09 -3.90 -5.68
N HIS A 550 -12.85 -2.86 -4.88
CA HIS A 550 -12.03 -1.71 -5.24
C HIS A 550 -11.26 -1.24 -3.99
N PRO A 551 -9.98 -0.85 -4.10
CA PRO A 551 -9.19 -0.43 -2.95
C PRO A 551 -9.49 1.03 -2.60
N ALA A 552 -9.50 1.38 -1.32
CA ALA A 552 -9.52 2.78 -0.91
C ALA A 552 -8.15 3.44 -1.01
N SER A 553 -7.09 2.65 -1.07
CA SER A 553 -5.73 3.13 -1.01
C SER A 553 -4.79 2.06 -1.51
N VAL A 554 -3.80 2.45 -2.28
CA VAL A 554 -2.93 1.51 -2.97
C VAL A 554 -1.46 1.87 -2.78
N SER A 555 -0.64 0.83 -2.75
CA SER A 555 0.80 0.91 -2.96
C SER A 555 1.10 0.33 -4.33
N ILE A 556 1.72 1.11 -5.19
CA ILE A 556 2.08 0.77 -6.56
C ILE A 556 3.60 0.68 -6.62
N ASP A 557 4.12 -0.51 -6.86
CA ASP A 557 5.54 -0.76 -7.05
C ASP A 557 5.84 -0.90 -8.54
N VAL A 558 6.79 -0.11 -9.04
CA VAL A 558 7.18 -0.14 -10.45
C VAL A 558 8.47 -0.93 -10.56
N LEU A 559 8.41 -2.02 -11.33
CA LEU A 559 9.54 -2.90 -11.60
C LEU A 559 10.16 -2.54 -12.95
N GLY A 560 11.48 -2.41 -12.99
CA GLY A 560 12.20 -2.04 -14.19
C GLY A 560 13.71 -2.18 -14.07
N ASP A 561 14.39 -1.82 -15.16
CA ASP A 561 15.84 -1.96 -15.27
C ASP A 561 16.55 -0.90 -14.42
N ASN A 562 17.37 -1.36 -13.48
CA ASN A 562 18.25 -0.50 -12.66
C ASN A 562 19.73 -0.54 -13.08
N GLY A 563 20.02 -1.13 -14.23
CA GLY A 563 21.37 -1.34 -14.78
C GLY A 563 22.07 -2.61 -14.26
N ILE A 564 21.52 -3.27 -13.24
CA ILE A 564 22.02 -4.55 -12.70
C ILE A 564 21.03 -5.68 -12.96
N SER A 565 19.73 -5.42 -12.79
CA SER A 565 18.63 -6.37 -12.95
C SER A 565 17.50 -5.68 -13.70
N SER A 566 16.84 -6.42 -14.59
CA SER A 566 15.63 -6.00 -15.33
C SER A 566 14.40 -5.86 -14.43
N HIS A 567 14.27 -6.72 -13.41
CA HIS A 567 13.11 -6.77 -12.51
C HIS A 567 13.43 -6.20 -11.12
N ALA A 568 13.96 -4.98 -11.03
CA ALA A 568 14.20 -4.31 -9.76
C ALA A 568 13.10 -3.29 -9.42
N SER A 569 12.79 -3.10 -8.14
CA SER A 569 11.95 -1.97 -7.72
C SER A 569 12.71 -0.67 -7.97
N ILE A 570 12.31 0.08 -9.01
CA ILE A 570 12.91 1.37 -9.36
C ILE A 570 12.26 2.52 -8.60
N GLY A 571 10.98 2.35 -8.22
CA GLY A 571 10.26 3.31 -7.41
C GLY A 571 8.89 2.81 -6.98
N THR A 572 8.35 3.45 -5.96
CA THR A 572 7.06 3.09 -5.37
C THR A 572 6.21 4.35 -5.21
N VAL A 573 4.91 4.22 -5.48
CA VAL A 573 3.89 5.26 -5.30
C VAL A 573 2.88 4.77 -4.27
N TRP A 574 2.58 5.58 -3.27
CA TRP A 574 1.48 5.33 -2.35
C TRP A 574 0.39 6.36 -2.58
N ALA A 575 -0.81 5.90 -2.90
CA ALA A 575 -1.97 6.73 -3.13
C ALA A 575 -3.03 6.45 -2.06
N PHE A 576 -3.49 7.52 -1.41
CA PHE A 576 -4.42 7.45 -0.29
C PHE A 576 -5.70 8.19 -0.64
N HIS A 577 -6.83 7.48 -0.66
CA HIS A 577 -8.12 8.13 -0.65
C HIS A 577 -8.44 8.58 0.79
N LEU A 578 -8.57 9.89 0.98
CA LEU A 578 -8.78 10.48 2.29
C LEU A 578 -10.18 11.08 2.35
N SER A 579 -10.95 10.76 3.40
CA SER A 579 -12.24 11.41 3.60
C SER A 579 -12.02 12.89 3.92
N ARG A 580 -12.82 13.74 3.28
CA ARG A 580 -12.77 15.20 3.43
C ARG A 580 -13.94 15.66 4.28
N LEU A 581 -13.70 16.51 5.26
CA LEU A 581 -14.75 17.19 6.01
C LEU A 581 -14.88 18.62 5.47
N ALA A 582 -16.02 18.94 4.87
CA ALA A 582 -16.26 20.25 4.25
C ALA A 582 -17.40 21.00 4.97
N TYR A 583 -17.14 22.25 5.33
CA TYR A 583 -18.16 23.22 5.72
C TYR A 583 -18.63 23.98 4.48
N GLN A 584 -19.90 23.83 4.13
CA GLN A 584 -20.54 24.51 3.01
C GLN A 584 -21.34 25.70 3.52
N PHE A 585 -21.04 26.90 3.01
CA PHE A 585 -21.74 28.13 3.41
C PHE A 585 -23.15 28.16 2.82
N SER A 586 -24.16 28.61 3.58
CA SER A 586 -25.52 28.85 3.09
C SER A 586 -25.68 30.20 2.39
N SER A 587 -24.63 30.67 1.70
CA SER A 587 -24.63 31.97 1.06
C SER A 587 -25.41 31.98 -0.26
N SER A 588 -25.67 33.18 -0.80
CA SER A 588 -26.25 33.35 -2.14
C SER A 588 -25.34 32.85 -3.29
N ILE A 589 -24.08 32.55 -3.00
CA ILE A 589 -23.07 32.04 -3.93
C ILE A 589 -22.82 30.55 -3.61
N ASP A 590 -23.28 29.69 -4.50
CA ASP A 590 -23.14 28.24 -4.38
C ASP A 590 -21.69 27.77 -4.61
N GLY A 591 -21.25 26.75 -3.87
CA GLY A 591 -19.93 26.13 -4.01
C GLY A 591 -18.80 26.70 -3.18
N MET A 592 -19.05 27.65 -2.27
CA MET A 592 -18.03 28.10 -1.32
C MET A 592 -17.88 27.11 -0.16
N GLU A 593 -16.64 26.80 0.22
CA GLU A 593 -16.35 25.86 1.31
C GLU A 593 -15.04 26.19 2.06
N VAL A 594 -14.97 25.67 3.29
CA VAL A 594 -13.73 25.43 4.02
C VAL A 594 -13.66 23.93 4.25
N ALA A 595 -12.54 23.29 3.94
CA ALA A 595 -12.42 21.84 4.03
C ALA A 595 -11.12 21.41 4.71
N TYR A 596 -11.22 20.31 5.47
CA TYR A 596 -10.10 19.56 6.00
C TYR A 596 -9.88 18.29 5.17
N SER A 597 -8.65 18.05 4.72
CA SER A 597 -8.27 16.82 4.01
C SER A 597 -6.78 16.52 4.22
N GLY A 598 -6.46 15.32 4.71
CA GLY A 598 -5.07 14.85 4.83
C GLY A 598 -4.12 15.75 5.62
N GLY A 599 -4.62 16.38 6.68
CA GLY A 599 -3.86 17.33 7.49
C GLY A 599 -3.80 18.76 6.93
N ALA A 600 -4.26 18.99 5.69
CA ALA A 600 -4.40 20.33 5.14
C ALA A 600 -5.77 20.94 5.44
N VAL A 601 -5.79 22.25 5.64
CA VAL A 601 -7.01 23.06 5.69
C VAL A 601 -7.02 23.98 4.48
N VAL A 602 -8.05 23.88 3.67
CA VAL A 602 -8.18 24.59 2.39
C VAL A 602 -9.51 25.31 2.30
N THR A 603 -9.58 26.34 1.48
CA THR A 603 -10.81 27.10 1.23
C THR A 603 -10.76 27.72 -0.15
N ASN A 604 -11.93 27.93 -0.77
CA ASN A 604 -12.05 28.61 -2.04
C ASN A 604 -12.67 30.02 -1.91
N HIS A 605 -12.80 30.55 -0.69
CA HIS A 605 -13.37 31.88 -0.42
C HIS A 605 -12.26 32.92 -0.09
N PRO A 606 -12.46 34.24 -0.34
CA PRO A 606 -13.40 34.81 -1.31
C PRO A 606 -12.93 34.57 -2.75
N GLU A 607 -13.84 34.71 -3.71
CA GLU A 607 -13.58 34.69 -5.17
C GLU A 607 -13.37 33.33 -5.86
N PHE A 608 -13.76 32.19 -5.25
CA PHE A 608 -13.57 30.84 -5.83
C PHE A 608 -12.11 30.50 -6.15
N ARG A 609 -11.17 31.18 -5.49
CA ARG A 609 -9.74 30.89 -5.63
C ARG A 609 -9.31 29.93 -4.53
N PRO A 610 -8.79 28.73 -4.90
CA PRO A 610 -8.19 27.81 -3.95
C PRO A 610 -7.11 28.52 -3.11
N TYR A 611 -7.21 28.40 -1.79
CA TYR A 611 -6.30 28.98 -0.83
C TYR A 611 -6.01 27.96 0.28
N VAL A 612 -4.74 27.84 0.66
CA VAL A 612 -4.27 26.96 1.71
C VAL A 612 -4.18 27.75 3.01
N VAL A 613 -4.93 27.33 4.02
CA VAL A 613 -4.88 27.92 5.37
C VAL A 613 -3.76 27.26 6.17
N VAL A 614 -3.69 25.93 6.10
CA VAL A 614 -2.67 25.10 6.77
C VAL A 614 -2.19 24.03 5.79
N PRO A 615 -0.88 23.92 5.52
CA PRO A 615 -0.33 22.84 4.71
C PRO A 615 -0.29 21.52 5.49
N PRO A 616 -0.19 20.36 4.81
CA PRO A 616 -0.02 19.06 5.47
C PRO A 616 1.21 19.03 6.37
N SER A 617 1.14 18.28 7.47
CA SER A 617 2.27 18.10 8.37
C SER A 617 3.37 17.25 7.73
N ASP A 618 4.58 17.81 7.69
CA ASP A 618 5.81 17.12 7.33
C ASP A 618 6.96 17.51 8.24
N ARG A 619 8.01 16.68 8.27
CA ARG A 619 9.19 16.90 9.11
C ARG A 619 10.46 16.80 8.27
N GLY A 620 11.05 17.96 8.00
CA GLY A 620 12.45 18.06 7.56
C GLY A 620 13.39 17.95 8.77
N GLY A 621 14.33 17.01 8.72
CA GLY A 621 15.39 16.89 9.73
C GLY A 621 16.68 17.64 9.34
N PRO A 622 17.67 17.76 10.24
CA PRO A 622 19.01 18.19 9.83
C PRO A 622 19.62 17.19 8.83
N GLY A 623 20.08 17.68 7.68
CA GLY A 623 20.53 16.86 6.55
C GLY A 623 19.39 16.54 5.56
N PRO A 624 19.62 15.66 4.58
CA PRO A 624 18.61 15.25 3.59
C PRO A 624 17.64 14.24 4.22
N ARG A 625 16.86 14.67 5.21
CA ARG A 625 15.90 13.81 5.94
C ARG A 625 14.49 14.29 5.67
N PHE A 626 13.63 13.36 5.25
CA PHE A 626 12.22 13.63 5.05
C PHE A 626 11.38 12.54 5.72
N ALA A 627 10.54 12.98 6.67
CA ALA A 627 9.57 12.10 7.30
C ALA A 627 8.17 12.71 7.19
N ALA A 628 7.19 11.88 6.84
CA ALA A 628 5.79 12.24 6.81
C ALA A 628 4.93 11.16 7.46
N THR A 629 3.93 11.60 8.21
CA THR A 629 2.86 10.75 8.74
C THR A 629 1.55 11.24 8.13
N VAL A 630 0.88 10.39 7.35
CA VAL A 630 -0.40 10.73 6.73
C VAL A 630 -1.54 10.39 7.71
N PRO A 631 -2.32 11.39 8.18
CA PRO A 631 -3.50 11.13 9.00
C PRO A 631 -4.68 10.73 8.10
N SER A 632 -5.02 9.43 8.11
CA SER A 632 -6.16 8.88 7.38
C SER A 632 -7.40 8.94 8.24
N LEU A 633 -8.12 10.06 8.17
CA LEU A 633 -9.34 10.31 8.92
C LEU A 633 -10.55 9.74 8.17
N HIS A 634 -11.28 8.80 8.76
CA HIS A 634 -12.50 8.24 8.17
C HIS A 634 -13.68 8.30 9.16
N PRO A 635 -14.89 8.69 8.69
CA PRO A 635 -16.08 8.64 9.51
C PRO A 635 -16.52 7.19 9.74
N THR A 636 -16.90 6.89 10.97
CA THR A 636 -17.57 5.63 11.32
C THR A 636 -19.03 5.62 10.84
N ALA A 637 -19.64 4.44 10.68
CA ALA A 637 -21.00 4.28 10.17
C ALA A 637 -22.11 5.03 10.96
N GLY A 638 -21.83 5.42 12.21
CA GLY A 638 -22.75 6.18 13.07
C GLY A 638 -22.52 7.69 13.10
N SER A 639 -21.69 8.22 12.21
CA SER A 639 -21.31 9.64 12.18
C SER A 639 -22.43 10.53 11.65
N ASP A 640 -22.82 11.55 12.42
CA ASP A 640 -23.78 12.57 12.03
C ASP A 640 -23.16 13.67 11.14
N SER A 641 -23.95 14.22 10.23
CA SER A 641 -23.63 15.42 9.44
C SER A 641 -24.77 16.43 9.55
N GLY A 642 -24.50 17.73 9.62
CA GLY A 642 -25.57 18.71 9.78
C GLY A 642 -25.12 20.14 10.05
N ALA A 643 -26.11 20.96 10.42
CA ALA A 643 -25.98 22.38 10.76
C ALA A 643 -25.90 22.64 12.28
N GLY A 644 -26.02 21.59 13.11
CA GLY A 644 -25.89 21.70 14.55
C GLY A 644 -24.44 21.64 15.02
N GLU A 645 -24.22 21.98 16.28
CA GLU A 645 -22.92 21.78 16.93
C GLU A 645 -22.55 20.28 16.87
N LEU A 646 -21.40 20.00 16.24
CA LEU A 646 -20.88 18.64 16.09
C LEU A 646 -19.71 18.44 17.04
N ASP A 647 -19.80 17.40 17.85
CA ASP A 647 -18.68 16.89 18.66
C ASP A 647 -18.04 15.73 17.92
N LEU A 648 -16.74 15.84 17.64
CA LEU A 648 -15.93 14.85 16.93
C LEU A 648 -15.04 14.15 17.95
N ASP A 649 -15.28 12.86 18.14
CA ASP A 649 -14.41 11.97 18.89
C ASP A 649 -13.51 11.23 17.90
N ILE A 650 -12.20 11.48 17.98
CA ILE A 650 -11.20 10.99 17.03
C ILE A 650 -10.30 10.00 17.76
N GLU A 651 -10.26 8.75 17.33
CA GLU A 651 -9.48 7.68 17.94
C GLU A 651 -8.40 7.18 16.97
N LEU A 652 -7.17 6.99 17.49
CA LEU A 652 -6.12 6.33 16.73
C LEU A 652 -6.32 4.81 16.79
N VAL A 653 -6.60 4.19 15.64
CA VAL A 653 -6.81 2.74 15.56
C VAL A 653 -5.48 1.99 15.44
N HIS A 654 -4.65 2.38 14.49
CA HIS A 654 -3.34 1.77 14.27
C HIS A 654 -2.43 2.69 13.46
N ARG A 655 -1.12 2.41 13.53
CA ARG A 655 -0.09 3.08 12.73
C ARG A 655 0.82 2.07 12.05
N MET A 656 1.03 2.25 10.75
CA MET A 656 1.88 1.40 9.92
C MET A 656 3.02 2.20 9.26
N SER A 657 4.14 1.51 9.05
CA SER A 657 5.27 2.03 8.27
C SER A 657 5.13 1.56 6.82
N LEU A 658 5.23 2.49 5.86
CA LEU A 658 5.15 2.18 4.43
C LEU A 658 6.53 2.15 3.77
N ALA A 659 7.45 3.00 4.23
CA ALA A 659 8.83 3.04 3.76
C ALA A 659 9.76 3.54 4.87
N SER A 660 10.98 3.00 4.94
CA SER A 660 12.06 3.43 5.82
C SER A 660 13.43 3.17 5.17
N ALA A 661 13.62 3.70 3.96
CA ALA A 661 14.82 3.50 3.14
C ALA A 661 15.39 4.81 2.60
N PRO A 662 16.67 4.82 2.19
CA PRO A 662 17.21 5.90 1.38
C PRO A 662 16.49 5.96 0.03
N ALA A 663 15.95 7.13 -0.31
CA ALA A 663 15.33 7.45 -1.61
C ALA A 663 16.13 8.53 -2.33
N PHE A 664 16.07 8.59 -3.66
CA PHE A 664 16.82 9.58 -4.45
C PHE A 664 15.96 10.74 -4.93
N GLU A 665 14.69 10.48 -5.23
CA GLU A 665 13.69 11.50 -5.48
C GLU A 665 12.43 11.17 -4.68
N VAL A 666 11.86 12.15 -3.98
CA VAL A 666 10.56 12.02 -3.32
C VAL A 666 9.63 13.09 -3.87
N ARG A 667 8.45 12.69 -4.31
CA ARG A 667 7.38 13.60 -4.75
C ARG A 667 6.13 13.41 -3.91
N ARG A 668 5.31 14.44 -3.88
CA ARG A 668 3.94 14.35 -3.39
C ARG A 668 2.99 15.05 -4.34
N GLY A 669 1.76 14.57 -4.39
CA GLY A 669 0.70 15.23 -5.13
C GLY A 669 -0.66 15.09 -4.47
N TRP A 670 -1.63 15.87 -4.93
CA TRP A 670 -2.98 15.92 -4.38
C TRP A 670 -4.03 15.93 -5.48
N SER A 671 -5.22 15.46 -5.13
CA SER A 671 -6.37 15.53 -6.01
C SER A 671 -6.86 16.97 -6.20
N GLU A 672 -7.53 17.21 -7.32
CA GLU A 672 -8.32 18.43 -7.52
C GLU A 672 -9.47 18.52 -6.49
N PRO A 673 -9.98 19.72 -6.15
CA PRO A 673 -9.71 21.03 -6.78
C PRO A 673 -8.59 21.86 -6.12
N TYR A 674 -8.05 21.43 -4.97
CA TYR A 674 -7.06 22.23 -4.21
C TYR A 674 -5.61 21.83 -4.48
N GLY A 675 -5.35 20.72 -5.17
CA GLY A 675 -4.01 20.17 -5.28
C GLY A 675 -2.96 21.13 -5.88
N THR A 676 -3.34 21.94 -6.86
CA THR A 676 -2.45 22.97 -7.44
C THR A 676 -2.09 24.04 -6.42
N ALA A 677 -3.06 24.53 -5.63
CA ALA A 677 -2.79 25.50 -4.58
C ALA A 677 -1.95 24.93 -3.44
N ILE A 678 -2.12 23.65 -3.09
CA ILE A 678 -1.28 22.99 -2.08
C ILE A 678 0.16 22.83 -2.59
N ALA A 679 0.33 22.48 -3.86
CA ALA A 679 1.66 22.41 -4.48
C ALA A 679 2.35 23.79 -4.55
N ASP A 680 1.62 24.82 -4.94
CA ASP A 680 2.14 26.20 -5.01
C ASP A 680 2.53 26.75 -3.62
N GLU A 681 1.72 26.48 -2.59
CA GLU A 681 2.03 26.89 -1.20
C GLU A 681 3.32 26.25 -0.69
N ALA A 682 3.64 25.03 -1.15
CA ALA A 682 4.90 24.38 -0.81
C ALA A 682 6.14 25.17 -1.28
N GLY A 683 5.98 26.08 -2.27
CA GLY A 683 7.03 26.92 -2.82
C GLY A 683 7.27 28.24 -2.08
N VAL A 684 6.52 28.58 -1.03
CA VAL A 684 6.67 29.88 -0.31
C VAL A 684 8.10 30.07 0.25
N GLY A 685 8.78 28.98 0.63
CA GLY A 685 10.16 29.03 1.11
C GLY A 685 11.19 29.39 0.04
N LEU A 686 10.88 29.19 -1.25
CA LEU A 686 11.81 29.42 -2.36
C LEU A 686 12.05 30.89 -2.66
N GLU A 687 11.18 31.79 -2.21
CA GLU A 687 11.37 33.23 -2.39
C GLU A 687 12.65 33.74 -1.71
N ALA A 688 13.17 33.00 -0.73
CA ALA A 688 14.40 33.31 -0.03
C ALA A 688 15.68 32.78 -0.73
N SER A 689 15.56 31.90 -1.73
CA SER A 689 16.69 31.32 -2.47
C SER A 689 17.18 32.28 -3.56
N GLU A 690 18.48 32.57 -3.56
CA GLU A 690 19.11 33.37 -4.62
C GLU A 690 19.07 32.60 -5.94
N ASP A 691 19.40 31.31 -5.90
CA ASP A 691 19.42 30.44 -7.09
C ASP A 691 18.05 30.37 -7.77
N TRP A 692 16.97 30.23 -7.00
CA TRP A 692 15.60 30.19 -7.52
C TRP A 692 15.17 31.51 -8.15
N THR A 693 15.57 32.65 -7.55
CA THR A 693 15.24 33.97 -8.12
C THR A 693 15.97 34.23 -9.44
N VAL A 694 17.18 33.69 -9.61
CA VAL A 694 17.97 33.86 -10.84
C VAL A 694 17.56 32.87 -11.93
N TYR A 695 17.28 31.61 -11.55
CA TYR A 695 16.96 30.52 -12.47
C TYR A 695 15.70 29.74 -12.04
N PRO A 696 14.50 30.35 -12.12
CA PRO A 696 13.27 29.68 -11.71
C PRO A 696 13.03 28.42 -12.56
N GLY A 697 12.63 27.33 -11.89
CA GLY A 697 12.31 26.05 -12.52
C GLY A 697 13.52 25.15 -12.81
N ARG A 698 14.73 25.51 -12.37
CA ARG A 698 15.96 24.71 -12.54
C ARG A 698 16.42 24.10 -11.22
N LEU A 699 15.87 22.93 -10.90
CA LEU A 699 16.22 22.16 -9.68
C LEU A 699 17.71 21.79 -9.64
N ASP A 700 18.32 21.55 -10.80
CA ASP A 700 19.73 21.20 -10.95
C ASP A 700 20.70 22.32 -10.55
N LEU A 701 20.22 23.57 -10.51
CA LEU A 701 21.00 24.74 -10.15
C LEU A 701 20.67 25.25 -8.74
N LEU A 702 19.74 24.60 -8.03
CA LEU A 702 19.26 25.00 -6.72
C LEU A 702 20.19 24.45 -5.63
N THR A 703 21.21 25.20 -5.24
CA THR A 703 22.24 24.71 -4.29
C THR A 703 22.06 25.22 -2.88
N ASP A 704 21.29 26.30 -2.70
CA ASP A 704 21.12 27.03 -1.45
C ASP A 704 19.82 26.71 -0.70
N TYR A 705 19.01 25.78 -1.21
CA TYR A 705 17.70 25.43 -0.65
C TYR A 705 17.54 23.91 -0.47
N VAL A 706 16.87 23.52 0.61
CA VAL A 706 16.43 22.15 0.90
C VAL A 706 14.99 22.23 1.36
N GLY A 707 14.10 21.46 0.72
CA GLY A 707 12.67 21.48 1.01
C GLY A 707 11.81 21.22 -0.22
N TRP A 708 10.51 21.46 -0.09
CA TRP A 708 9.59 21.30 -1.21
C TRP A 708 9.78 22.35 -2.29
N VAL A 709 9.72 21.88 -3.53
CA VAL A 709 9.69 22.70 -4.73
C VAL A 709 8.50 22.30 -5.59
N PRO A 710 7.59 23.22 -5.97
CA PRO A 710 6.53 22.90 -6.91
C PRO A 710 7.15 22.43 -8.23
N ASP A 711 6.54 21.45 -8.88
CA ASP A 711 7.05 20.94 -10.16
C ASP A 711 7.17 22.11 -11.15
N PRO A 712 8.32 22.30 -11.85
CA PRO A 712 8.54 23.45 -12.73
C PRO A 712 7.52 23.61 -13.86
N SER A 713 6.71 22.58 -14.12
CA SER A 713 5.60 22.65 -15.05
C SER A 713 4.40 23.34 -14.40
N TYR A 714 4.13 24.57 -14.85
CA TYR A 714 3.04 25.43 -14.34
C TYR A 714 1.69 24.69 -14.28
N GLY A 715 1.02 24.77 -13.12
CA GLY A 715 -0.34 24.27 -12.93
C GLY A 715 -0.43 22.77 -12.62
N THR A 716 0.65 22.16 -12.16
CA THR A 716 0.62 20.78 -11.65
C THR A 716 0.27 20.76 -10.17
N ALA A 717 -0.42 19.69 -9.74
CA ALA A 717 -0.76 19.44 -8.34
C ALA A 717 0.34 18.63 -7.63
N GLU A 718 1.61 18.85 -7.99
CA GLU A 718 2.75 18.02 -7.61
C GLU A 718 3.90 18.88 -7.08
N ALA A 719 4.60 18.39 -6.05
CA ALA A 719 5.82 18.99 -5.50
C ALA A 719 6.90 17.92 -5.31
N VAL A 720 8.16 18.31 -5.47
CA VAL A 720 9.36 17.47 -5.31
C VAL A 720 10.14 17.93 -4.09
N TRP A 721 10.62 16.99 -3.28
CA TRP A 721 11.51 17.28 -2.16
C TRP A 721 12.94 17.37 -2.66
N HIS A 722 13.54 18.57 -2.59
CA HIS A 722 14.87 18.83 -3.11
C HIS A 722 15.94 18.74 -2.02
N THR A 723 17.02 17.99 -2.30
CA THR A 723 18.15 17.75 -1.37
C THR A 723 19.52 17.99 -2.00
N ASN A 724 19.61 18.84 -3.04
CA ASN A 724 20.87 19.20 -3.69
C ASN A 724 21.70 17.98 -4.15
N GLY A 725 21.02 16.92 -4.59
CA GLY A 725 21.63 15.69 -5.11
C GLY A 725 22.08 14.67 -4.06
N GLU A 726 21.81 14.89 -2.76
CA GLU A 726 22.06 13.88 -1.73
C GLU A 726 20.85 12.95 -1.56
N ALA A 727 21.11 11.66 -1.28
CA ALA A 727 20.08 10.69 -0.97
C ALA A 727 19.27 11.10 0.27
N ILE A 728 17.96 10.94 0.19
CA ILE A 728 16.98 11.29 1.21
C ILE A 728 16.80 10.11 2.15
N GLU A 729 17.10 10.27 3.45
CA GLU A 729 16.59 9.32 4.45
C GLU A 729 15.07 9.50 4.54
N PHE A 730 14.34 8.66 3.81
CA PHE A 730 12.90 8.77 3.64
C PHE A 730 12.17 7.87 4.63
N THR A 731 11.17 8.42 5.29
CA THR A 731 10.26 7.66 6.14
C THR A 731 8.82 8.08 5.88
N LEU A 732 8.01 7.13 5.43
CA LEU A 732 6.58 7.34 5.24
C LEU A 732 5.80 6.46 6.19
N GLN A 733 4.94 7.09 6.97
CA GLN A 733 4.05 6.43 7.90
C GLN A 733 2.61 6.85 7.64
N MET A 734 1.72 6.05 8.18
CA MET A 734 0.30 6.30 8.11
C MET A 734 -0.37 5.96 9.42
N ALA A 735 -1.26 6.86 9.85
CA ALA A 735 -2.12 6.65 10.99
C ALA A 735 -3.58 6.53 10.51
N ALA A 736 -4.21 5.40 10.83
CA ALA A 736 -5.65 5.24 10.64
C ALA A 736 -6.38 5.86 11.84
N LEU A 737 -7.20 6.87 11.57
CA LEU A 737 -7.97 7.61 12.56
C LEU A 737 -9.46 7.42 12.29
N ASP A 738 -10.16 6.88 13.27
CA ASP A 738 -11.62 6.76 13.23
C ASP A 738 -12.24 7.99 13.85
N VAL A 739 -13.30 8.50 13.22
CA VAL A 739 -14.08 9.62 13.75
C VAL A 739 -15.50 9.18 14.01
N THR A 740 -15.98 9.47 15.20
CA THR A 740 -17.41 9.44 15.51
C THR A 740 -17.88 10.88 15.70
N THR A 741 -18.78 11.34 14.81
CA THR A 741 -19.39 12.67 14.92
C THR A 741 -20.78 12.56 15.53
N ARG A 742 -21.10 13.40 16.51
CA ARG A 742 -22.41 13.44 17.16
C ARG A 742 -22.94 14.86 17.21
N GLU A 743 -24.21 15.04 16.86
CA GLU A 743 -24.88 16.31 17.07
C GLU A 743 -25.18 16.54 18.56
N VAL A 744 -24.69 17.64 19.11
CA VAL A 744 -24.94 18.02 20.50
C VAL A 744 -26.38 18.51 20.62
N MET A 745 -27.28 17.65 21.10
CA MET A 745 -28.65 18.06 21.42
C MET A 745 -28.65 19.02 22.62
N MET A 746 -28.92 20.31 22.36
CA MET A 746 -29.16 21.33 23.41
C MET A 746 -30.46 21.10 24.20
#